data_AF-A0A0G4FB70-F1
#
_entry.id   AF-A0A0G4FB70-F1
#
_cell.length_a   1.000
_cell.length_b   1.000
_cell.length_c   1.000
_cell.angle_alpha   90.00
_cell.angle_beta   90.00
_cell.angle_gamma   90.00
#
_symmetry.space_group_name_H-M   'P 1'
#
loop_
_entity.id
_entity.type
_entity.pdbx_description
1 polymer ?
#
loop_
_entity_poly.entity_id
_entity_poly.type
_entity_poly.pdbx_seq_one_letter_code
_entity_poly.pdbx_strand_id
1 'polypeptide(L)'
;MPPCRTTTTGKRSDAISPPSASDGGGRADSSRQRTRTQSRQRPPSSRPSPSTPFRPSLLLTSSLLLLSSFCQAKTRDEWVDSRRVIYQVVTDRFALEGGQQGTKQGTCWKDGCENGGYCGGTWAGLREQLGYIKGMGFNAIWISPHVQNTKCGYHGFWPKNFAELNEHFGTEDELYALVKRAHDLDIWIVMDTVLNHMSMEEPIENLWPFNDTVYYREHCPMDYNDRYAVRHCWLMGLPDLNDDIYAVRKYLIDWAEHQVLKYEFDGYRMDAIVHLQYDTLAEVWERLSNHTFTIGEAFMPLVKDMAWYQFNKWKQRQLMDGVTNYPMAIQLRKSFGQKESLYGVKWIWGELMKEVRDVSALALFVESHDMKRFLNMQPDWTLFTNALTWILAADNIPIVYYGSEQAMTNGHREPLWYKGYDQEAVYYELIRRMITHRVAGVFDGPQQERHVEDWLYVYSRNNTLVVTSNLGSGKGNQRFIPTAELPPSYTKDTVLCNVLTDTCDTTVQAGGLEVVIHNGQPLVLVPQEQLIPYTEPEIFGEAPIDDDSEESEESEESEEGVGVDEGGDDGGYEYYGDGAYGDYYGASQAPLVDEYYGDLQKEIDEVLQEQEGDITTTISSTPLPTSSSSSTTPIPTDGIMATQRTADDIPTLAPIDMEEEEQQEDEEDGSSTDTATETDGDGDGWATRGLEEHCFEYADYLGNDVGGVKVSSPKGCQLACQEDDRCLFFTYLPRFTEMSSVNCWLKATDQGRVIRWGGDTPSVSGPKTCPTSSVVGVEMSVEDDNGPSIPREIPPDPAYMASLRKRQQQGGST
;
A
#
# COMPACT_ATOMS: atom_id res chain seq x y z
N MET A 1 21.03 21.62 11.03
CA MET A 1 21.53 20.34 11.61
C MET A 1 22.56 20.63 12.69
N PRO A 2 22.59 19.89 13.81
CA PRO A 2 23.81 19.60 14.57
C PRO A 2 24.36 18.20 14.18
N PRO A 3 25.68 17.95 14.26
CA PRO A 3 26.25 16.62 13.94
C PRO A 3 26.17 15.66 15.14
N CYS A 4 25.94 14.37 14.85
CA CYS A 4 26.02 13.29 15.85
C CYS A 4 27.45 13.14 16.40
N ARG A 5 27.56 12.73 17.66
CA ARG A 5 28.81 12.76 18.43
C ARG A 5 29.24 11.37 18.86
N THR A 6 30.12 10.74 18.10
CA THR A 6 30.65 9.40 18.41
C THR A 6 31.69 9.45 19.54
N THR A 7 31.45 8.67 20.60
CA THR A 7 32.41 8.47 21.71
C THR A 7 32.81 7.00 21.77
N THR A 8 34.00 6.67 21.24
CA THR A 8 34.56 5.32 21.28
C THR A 8 35.58 5.16 22.39
N THR A 9 35.29 4.30 23.37
CA THR A 9 36.19 3.96 24.49
C THR A 9 36.52 2.47 24.50
N GLY A 10 37.33 2.02 23.53
CA GLY A 10 37.84 0.65 23.51
C GLY A 10 39.01 0.46 24.47
N LYS A 11 38.80 -0.23 25.60
CA LYS A 11 39.89 -0.83 26.39
C LYS A 11 40.43 -2.06 25.64
N ARG A 12 41.74 -2.31 25.73
CA ARG A 12 42.34 -3.60 25.32
C ARG A 12 43.50 -3.95 26.25
N SER A 13 43.51 -5.17 26.76
CA SER A 13 44.45 -5.64 27.79
C SER A 13 45.76 -6.19 27.20
N ASP A 14 46.84 -5.61 27.70
CA ASP A 14 48.24 -6.05 27.80
C ASP A 14 48.71 -7.41 27.26
N ALA A 15 49.86 -7.36 26.57
CA ALA A 15 50.88 -8.41 26.64
C ALA A 15 52.32 -7.85 26.45
N ILE A 16 52.94 -7.43 27.56
CA ILE A 16 54.40 -7.55 27.86
C ILE A 16 55.41 -6.81 26.96
N SER A 17 55.98 -5.73 27.52
CA SER A 17 57.19 -4.99 27.07
C SER A 17 58.49 -5.61 27.66
N PRO A 18 59.70 -4.99 27.63
CA PRO A 18 60.38 -4.04 26.71
C PRO A 18 61.81 -4.62 26.36
N PRO A 19 62.95 -3.88 26.13
CA PRO A 19 63.20 -2.45 25.89
C PRO A 19 64.21 -2.07 24.76
N SER A 20 64.30 -0.75 24.52
CA SER A 20 65.47 0.01 24.03
C SER A 20 65.92 -0.16 22.56
N ALA A 21 66.46 0.87 21.87
CA ALA A 21 66.40 2.32 22.09
C ALA A 21 66.88 3.08 20.82
N SER A 22 66.61 4.40 20.80
CA SER A 22 67.33 5.47 20.08
C SER A 22 67.45 5.46 18.55
N ASP A 23 67.02 6.58 17.98
CA ASP A 23 67.67 7.36 16.92
C ASP A 23 67.92 6.75 15.54
N GLY A 24 67.11 7.20 14.57
CA GLY A 24 67.52 7.26 13.17
C GLY A 24 68.17 8.61 12.83
N GLY A 25 69.05 8.60 11.82
CA GLY A 25 69.47 9.80 11.08
C GLY A 25 70.97 10.10 11.10
N GLY A 26 71.59 10.19 9.91
CA GLY A 26 72.88 10.88 9.81
C GLY A 26 73.87 10.51 8.69
N ARG A 27 73.53 10.86 7.43
CA ARG A 27 74.41 11.65 6.53
C ARG A 27 75.74 11.04 6.00
N ALA A 28 76.16 11.55 4.82
CA ALA A 28 77.54 11.53 4.27
C ALA A 28 78.13 10.17 3.83
N ASP A 29 79.12 10.11 2.90
CA ASP A 29 79.46 10.98 1.75
C ASP A 29 80.43 10.23 0.79
N SER A 30 80.59 10.75 -0.43
CA SER A 30 81.80 10.70 -1.27
C SER A 30 82.15 9.45 -2.12
N SER A 31 82.05 9.68 -3.45
CA SER A 31 82.96 9.15 -4.49
C SER A 31 82.80 7.66 -4.91
N ARG A 32 83.31 7.18 -6.06
CA ARG A 32 84.44 7.67 -6.90
C ARG A 32 84.31 7.22 -8.38
N GLN A 33 84.78 8.07 -9.32
CA GLN A 33 85.35 7.73 -10.66
C GLN A 33 84.45 7.04 -11.73
N ARG A 34 84.27 7.64 -12.93
CA ARG A 34 84.97 7.39 -14.24
C ARG A 34 84.69 6.00 -14.87
N THR A 35 84.41 5.82 -16.18
CA THR A 35 84.59 6.70 -17.38
C THR A 35 83.70 6.29 -18.58
N ARG A 36 83.65 7.15 -19.63
CA ARG A 36 83.47 6.93 -21.10
C ARG A 36 83.30 5.48 -21.65
N THR A 37 82.59 5.20 -22.76
CA THR A 37 82.49 5.92 -24.08
C THR A 37 81.21 5.48 -24.86
N GLN A 38 80.55 6.32 -25.70
CA GLN A 38 80.50 6.33 -27.20
C GLN A 38 80.18 4.98 -27.94
N SER A 39 79.41 4.90 -29.04
CA SER A 39 78.65 5.90 -29.83
C SER A 39 77.76 5.34 -30.98
N ARG A 40 76.77 6.16 -31.44
CA ARG A 40 76.31 6.41 -32.86
C ARG A 40 75.41 5.43 -33.68
N GLN A 41 74.31 6.02 -34.18
CA GLN A 41 73.73 5.99 -35.56
C GLN A 41 72.65 4.94 -35.98
N ARG A 42 71.95 5.26 -37.10
CA ARG A 42 70.68 4.69 -37.68
C ARG A 42 70.93 4.22 -39.16
N PRO A 43 69.96 3.77 -40.02
CA PRO A 43 68.57 3.24 -39.90
C PRO A 43 68.50 1.82 -40.59
N PRO A 44 67.58 1.36 -41.50
CA PRO A 44 66.15 1.66 -41.84
C PRO A 44 65.19 0.44 -42.12
N SER A 45 63.87 0.74 -42.17
CA SER A 45 62.78 0.21 -43.04
C SER A 45 62.55 -1.30 -43.35
N SER A 46 61.41 -1.85 -42.86
CA SER A 46 60.32 -2.48 -43.66
C SER A 46 59.06 -2.79 -42.79
N ARG A 47 57.99 -3.38 -43.36
CA ARG A 47 56.62 -3.61 -42.79
C ARG A 47 56.05 -4.96 -43.34
N PRO A 48 54.92 -5.55 -42.86
CA PRO A 48 54.17 -5.34 -41.61
C PRO A 48 53.62 -6.62 -40.89
N SER A 49 53.21 -6.49 -39.61
CA SER A 49 52.08 -7.19 -38.93
C SER A 49 52.03 -8.73 -38.75
N PRO A 50 51.20 -9.28 -37.82
CA PRO A 50 50.62 -8.71 -36.60
C PRO A 50 50.79 -9.57 -35.32
N SER A 51 50.93 -8.95 -34.14
CA SER A 51 50.56 -9.56 -32.85
C SER A 51 50.27 -8.52 -31.75
N THR A 52 49.26 -8.82 -30.93
CA THR A 52 48.94 -8.31 -29.57
C THR A 52 49.55 -6.98 -29.06
N PRO A 53 48.74 -5.93 -28.80
CA PRO A 53 49.16 -4.80 -27.97
C PRO A 53 49.11 -5.12 -26.47
N PHE A 54 50.13 -4.69 -25.72
CA PHE A 54 50.14 -4.73 -24.25
C PHE A 54 49.19 -3.69 -23.63
N ARG A 55 48.64 -3.99 -22.45
CA ARG A 55 48.04 -2.97 -21.57
C ARG A 55 49.13 -2.06 -20.99
N PRO A 56 49.01 -0.72 -21.05
CA PRO A 56 49.82 0.18 -20.24
C PRO A 56 49.29 0.22 -18.80
N SER A 57 50.17 0.17 -17.81
CA SER A 57 49.80 0.36 -16.40
C SER A 57 49.45 1.83 -16.14
N LEU A 58 48.20 2.11 -15.77
CA LEU A 58 47.85 3.40 -15.14
C LEU A 58 48.07 3.30 -13.62
N LEU A 59 48.51 4.39 -13.01
CA LEU A 59 48.85 4.46 -11.59
C LEU A 59 47.63 4.73 -10.71
N LEU A 60 47.79 4.46 -9.41
CA LEU A 60 46.77 4.49 -8.36
C LEU A 60 45.84 5.72 -8.41
N THR A 61 44.54 5.47 -8.51
CA THR A 61 43.47 6.35 -8.01
C THR A 61 42.53 5.58 -7.07
N SER A 62 43.10 4.79 -6.16
CA SER A 62 42.37 3.97 -5.19
C SER A 62 42.27 4.67 -3.83
N SER A 63 41.54 5.78 -3.76
CA SER A 63 41.28 6.56 -2.52
C SER A 63 40.12 7.56 -2.68
N LEU A 64 38.93 7.12 -3.10
CA LEU A 64 37.69 7.90 -2.94
C LEU A 64 36.40 7.06 -3.02
N LEU A 65 36.36 5.91 -2.33
CA LEU A 65 35.16 5.06 -2.17
C LEU A 65 34.96 4.68 -0.70
N LEU A 66 34.72 5.69 0.14
CA LEU A 66 34.30 5.54 1.52
C LEU A 66 33.34 6.70 1.86
N LEU A 67 32.25 6.36 2.56
CA LEU A 67 31.30 7.30 3.16
C LEU A 67 30.57 8.24 2.18
N SER A 68 29.78 7.63 1.29
CA SER A 68 28.54 8.22 0.78
C SER A 68 27.34 7.37 1.18
N SER A 69 27.27 6.98 2.46
CA SER A 69 26.03 6.51 3.12
C SER A 69 25.07 7.68 3.26
N PHE A 70 24.55 8.15 2.13
CA PHE A 70 23.28 8.87 2.14
C PHE A 70 22.21 7.89 2.62
N CYS A 71 21.26 8.37 3.42
CA CYS A 71 19.98 7.69 3.57
C CYS A 71 19.36 7.63 2.17
N GLN A 72 19.42 6.47 1.52
CA GLN A 72 18.86 6.27 0.18
C GLN A 72 17.36 6.07 0.33
N ALA A 73 16.62 7.12 -0.02
CA ALA A 73 15.16 7.14 -0.09
C ALA A 73 14.62 5.96 -0.90
N LYS A 74 13.66 5.23 -0.34
CA LYS A 74 13.04 4.05 -0.94
C LYS A 74 11.92 4.45 -1.88
N THR A 75 12.30 5.22 -2.90
CA THR A 75 11.38 5.71 -3.92
C THR A 75 10.75 4.55 -4.71
N ARG A 76 9.64 4.85 -5.41
CA ARG A 76 8.96 3.93 -6.34
C ARG A 76 9.92 3.20 -7.30
N ASP A 77 10.92 3.90 -7.84
CA ASP A 77 11.93 3.28 -8.70
C ASP A 77 12.85 2.32 -7.93
N GLU A 78 13.32 2.65 -6.72
CA GLU A 78 14.11 1.72 -5.89
C GLU A 78 13.31 0.45 -5.53
N TRP A 79 11.98 0.54 -5.33
CA TRP A 79 11.10 -0.61 -5.08
C TRP A 79 10.96 -1.55 -6.27
N VAL A 80 10.72 -0.99 -7.47
CA VAL A 80 10.56 -1.77 -8.71
C VAL A 80 11.89 -2.37 -9.17
N ASP A 81 12.98 -1.58 -9.22
CA ASP A 81 14.30 -2.04 -9.67
C ASP A 81 14.95 -3.04 -8.70
N SER A 82 14.65 -2.95 -7.39
CA SER A 82 15.05 -3.96 -6.40
C SER A 82 14.16 -5.21 -6.40
N ARG A 83 13.11 -5.24 -7.24
CA ARG A 83 12.14 -6.35 -7.36
C ARG A 83 11.55 -6.73 -6.00
N ARG A 84 11.09 -5.74 -5.24
CA ARG A 84 10.52 -5.98 -3.91
C ARG A 84 9.26 -6.85 -4.00
N VAL A 85 9.11 -7.74 -3.04
CA VAL A 85 7.96 -8.64 -2.84
C VAL A 85 7.58 -8.55 -1.37
N ILE A 86 6.32 -8.22 -1.11
CA ILE A 86 5.82 -7.90 0.22
C ILE A 86 5.21 -9.16 0.84
N TYR A 87 5.61 -9.43 2.08
CA TYR A 87 4.92 -10.36 2.96
C TYR A 87 4.04 -9.57 3.94
N GLN A 88 2.71 -9.66 3.80
CA GLN A 88 1.78 -8.94 4.66
C GLN A 88 1.47 -9.75 5.92
N VAL A 89 1.74 -9.19 7.09
CA VAL A 89 1.46 -9.77 8.41
C VAL A 89 0.42 -8.95 9.16
N VAL A 90 -0.42 -9.62 9.95
CA VAL A 90 -1.12 -8.95 11.06
C VAL A 90 -0.26 -9.18 12.30
N THR A 91 0.24 -8.10 12.93
CA THR A 91 1.26 -8.18 13.99
C THR A 91 0.82 -9.10 15.13
N ASP A 92 -0.40 -8.89 15.64
CA ASP A 92 -1.07 -9.69 16.67
C ASP A 92 -1.21 -11.20 16.35
N ARG A 93 -1.10 -11.59 15.06
CA ARG A 93 -1.38 -12.94 14.57
C ARG A 93 -0.17 -13.63 13.98
N PHE A 94 0.95 -12.94 13.81
CA PHE A 94 2.12 -13.53 13.16
C PHE A 94 2.98 -14.34 14.11
N ALA A 95 3.50 -13.73 15.20
CA ALA A 95 4.42 -14.39 16.10
C ALA A 95 4.37 -13.84 17.54
N LEU A 96 4.35 -14.77 18.51
CA LEU A 96 4.56 -14.49 19.93
C LEU A 96 6.05 -14.30 20.23
N GLU A 97 6.37 -13.47 21.22
CA GLU A 97 7.72 -13.36 21.81
C GLU A 97 8.18 -14.71 22.39
N GLY A 98 9.47 -15.02 22.27
CA GLY A 98 10.03 -16.30 22.73
C GLY A 98 9.56 -17.50 21.89
N GLY A 99 9.15 -17.26 20.64
CA GLY A 99 8.95 -18.28 19.62
C GLY A 99 8.01 -19.45 19.94
N GLN A 100 6.94 -19.26 20.73
CA GLN A 100 6.06 -20.39 21.12
C GLN A 100 5.35 -21.06 19.93
N GLN A 101 5.83 -22.23 19.52
CA GLN A 101 5.29 -23.02 18.42
C GLN A 101 4.26 -24.05 18.89
N GLY A 102 3.18 -24.24 18.11
CA GLY A 102 2.24 -25.36 18.27
C GLY A 102 1.40 -25.34 19.56
N THR A 103 1.58 -24.36 20.43
CA THR A 103 0.80 -24.16 21.65
C THR A 103 -0.64 -23.83 21.32
N LYS A 104 -1.56 -24.79 21.51
CA LYS A 104 -3.02 -24.54 21.57
C LYS A 104 -3.42 -23.91 22.91
N GLN A 105 -2.62 -22.96 23.38
CA GLN A 105 -2.61 -22.41 24.73
C GLN A 105 -2.51 -20.89 24.60
N GLY A 106 -3.26 -20.15 25.41
CA GLY A 106 -3.46 -18.71 25.19
C GLY A 106 -4.63 -18.46 24.22
N THR A 107 -5.79 -18.13 24.77
CA THR A 107 -6.94 -17.68 23.99
C THR A 107 -6.69 -16.28 23.47
N CYS A 108 -6.91 -16.04 22.17
CA CYS A 108 -7.20 -14.70 21.67
C CYS A 108 -8.31 -14.07 22.52
N TRP A 109 -8.09 -12.84 22.99
CA TRP A 109 -8.93 -12.19 23.98
C TRP A 109 -10.34 -11.93 23.46
N LYS A 110 -11.37 -12.57 24.03
CA LYS A 110 -12.77 -12.45 23.57
C LYS A 110 -13.69 -11.67 24.50
N ASP A 111 -13.20 -11.13 25.60
CA ASP A 111 -14.04 -10.38 26.55
C ASP A 111 -14.44 -9.01 25.94
N GLY A 112 -15.71 -8.91 25.55
CA GLY A 112 -16.32 -7.74 24.90
C GLY A 112 -16.06 -7.61 23.40
N CYS A 113 -15.09 -8.34 22.84
CA CYS A 113 -14.67 -8.16 21.44
C CYS A 113 -15.45 -9.04 20.46
N GLU A 114 -16.43 -8.45 19.76
CA GLU A 114 -17.01 -9.08 18.57
C GLU A 114 -15.93 -9.31 17.51
N ASN A 115 -15.96 -10.47 16.84
CA ASN A 115 -14.88 -10.97 15.97
C ASN A 115 -13.52 -11.27 16.67
N GLY A 116 -13.41 -11.02 17.98
CA GLY A 116 -12.25 -11.33 18.83
C GLY A 116 -11.18 -10.24 18.85
N GLY A 117 -10.50 -10.08 19.99
CA GLY A 117 -9.40 -9.14 20.22
C GLY A 117 -8.01 -9.79 20.12
N TYR A 118 -7.04 -9.20 20.81
CA TYR A 118 -5.62 -9.56 20.74
C TYR A 118 -5.32 -11.04 21.07
N CYS A 119 -4.51 -11.68 20.24
CA CYS A 119 -3.90 -13.01 20.46
C CYS A 119 -2.48 -12.92 21.05
N GLY A 120 -1.86 -11.73 21.07
CA GLY A 120 -0.58 -11.46 21.75
C GLY A 120 0.67 -11.47 20.86
N GLY A 121 0.53 -11.34 19.54
CA GLY A 121 1.67 -11.25 18.63
C GLY A 121 2.37 -9.88 18.69
N THR A 122 3.71 -9.87 18.75
CA THR A 122 4.52 -8.67 19.04
C THR A 122 5.57 -8.37 17.97
N TRP A 123 6.14 -7.16 18.00
CA TRP A 123 7.30 -6.80 17.19
C TRP A 123 8.54 -7.61 17.56
N ALA A 124 8.71 -8.01 18.83
CA ALA A 124 9.78 -8.91 19.26
C ALA A 124 9.64 -10.31 18.62
N GLY A 125 8.44 -10.92 18.65
CA GLY A 125 8.17 -12.20 18.00
C GLY A 125 8.30 -12.13 16.47
N LEU A 126 7.83 -11.04 15.85
CA LEU A 126 8.03 -10.81 14.41
C LEU A 126 9.52 -10.66 14.05
N ARG A 127 10.30 -9.97 14.90
CA ARG A 127 11.76 -9.81 14.76
C ARG A 127 12.51 -11.15 14.84
N GLU A 128 12.11 -12.04 15.76
CA GLU A 128 12.61 -13.43 15.85
C GLU A 128 12.31 -14.19 14.55
N GLN A 129 11.07 -14.11 14.06
CA GLN A 129 10.60 -14.83 12.87
C GLN A 129 10.99 -14.18 11.52
N LEU A 130 11.83 -13.14 11.49
CA LEU A 130 12.40 -12.60 10.24
C LEU A 130 13.21 -13.65 9.46
N GLY A 131 13.78 -14.65 10.14
CA GLY A 131 14.45 -15.79 9.49
C GLY A 131 13.51 -16.63 8.63
N TYR A 132 12.30 -16.93 9.13
CA TYR A 132 11.25 -17.65 8.38
C TYR A 132 10.81 -16.87 7.13
N ILE A 133 10.64 -15.54 7.25
CA ILE A 133 10.25 -14.67 6.14
C ILE A 133 11.38 -14.57 5.10
N LYS A 134 12.63 -14.34 5.52
CA LYS A 134 13.79 -14.30 4.62
C LYS A 134 14.03 -15.65 3.95
N GLY A 135 13.70 -16.75 4.63
CA GLY A 135 13.78 -18.11 4.09
C GLY A 135 12.92 -18.28 2.83
N MET A 136 11.76 -17.63 2.72
CA MET A 136 10.96 -17.60 1.47
C MET A 136 11.48 -16.60 0.42
N GLY A 137 12.63 -15.97 0.65
CA GLY A 137 13.21 -14.96 -0.24
C GLY A 137 12.52 -13.59 -0.19
N PHE A 138 11.48 -13.39 0.63
CA PHE A 138 10.85 -12.07 0.79
C PHE A 138 11.87 -11.02 1.22
N ASN A 139 11.72 -9.83 0.65
CA ASN A 139 12.61 -8.69 0.83
C ASN A 139 11.84 -7.40 1.19
N ALA A 140 10.54 -7.52 1.49
CA ALA A 140 9.73 -6.53 2.17
C ALA A 140 8.66 -7.18 3.07
N ILE A 141 8.26 -6.49 4.14
CA ILE A 141 7.16 -6.89 5.05
C ILE A 141 6.20 -5.71 5.21
N TRP A 142 4.90 -5.97 5.19
CA TRP A 142 3.85 -5.01 5.56
C TRP A 142 3.27 -5.41 6.92
N ILE A 143 3.42 -4.54 7.92
CA ILE A 143 2.96 -4.74 9.30
C ILE A 143 1.64 -4.00 9.58
N SER A 144 0.89 -4.41 10.62
CA SER A 144 -0.31 -3.67 11.06
C SER A 144 0.03 -2.24 11.53
N PRO A 145 -0.92 -1.27 11.45
CA PRO A 145 -0.70 0.09 11.94
C PRO A 145 -0.25 0.13 13.39
N HIS A 146 0.85 0.84 13.67
CA HIS A 146 1.55 0.81 14.96
C HIS A 146 0.97 1.74 16.05
N VAL A 147 -0.07 2.50 15.72
CA VAL A 147 -0.72 3.49 16.60
C VAL A 147 -1.52 2.82 17.72
N GLN A 148 -1.51 3.40 18.92
CA GLN A 148 -2.36 2.95 20.03
C GLN A 148 -3.82 2.78 19.57
N ASN A 149 -4.30 1.54 19.67
CA ASN A 149 -5.65 1.13 19.28
C ASN A 149 -6.54 0.94 20.51
N THR A 150 -7.83 0.70 20.28
CA THR A 150 -8.78 0.34 21.33
C THR A 150 -8.69 -1.14 21.70
N LYS A 151 -9.42 -1.54 22.77
CA LYS A 151 -9.36 -2.86 23.43
C LYS A 151 -9.47 -4.04 22.45
N CYS A 152 -10.25 -3.89 21.37
CA CYS A 152 -10.47 -4.94 20.39
C CYS A 152 -9.81 -4.65 19.02
N GLY A 153 -9.13 -3.52 18.87
CA GLY A 153 -8.44 -3.08 17.63
C GLY A 153 -7.14 -3.83 17.31
N TYR A 154 -7.11 -5.16 17.46
CA TYR A 154 -5.91 -6.00 17.28
C TYR A 154 -5.26 -5.92 15.89
N HIS A 155 -6.02 -5.43 14.91
CA HIS A 155 -5.62 -5.26 13.52
C HIS A 155 -4.98 -3.89 13.25
N GLY A 156 -5.05 -2.93 14.19
CA GLY A 156 -4.47 -1.58 14.07
C GLY A 156 -5.38 -0.51 13.44
N PHE A 157 -6.50 -0.90 12.82
CA PHE A 157 -7.38 0.01 12.05
C PHE A 157 -8.41 0.80 12.89
N TRP A 158 -8.37 0.72 14.22
CA TRP A 158 -9.20 1.48 15.16
C TRP A 158 -8.32 2.39 16.04
N PRO A 159 -7.66 3.40 15.46
CA PRO A 159 -6.72 4.24 16.20
C PRO A 159 -7.45 5.04 17.28
N LYS A 160 -6.83 5.07 18.47
CA LYS A 160 -7.25 5.83 19.64
C LYS A 160 -6.39 7.08 19.83
N ASN A 161 -5.07 6.94 19.72
CA ASN A 161 -4.14 8.00 20.11
C ASN A 161 -2.90 8.03 19.20
N PHE A 162 -2.82 9.01 18.30
CA PHE A 162 -1.73 9.19 17.33
C PHE A 162 -0.37 9.53 17.96
N ALA A 163 -0.32 9.93 19.23
CA ALA A 163 0.94 10.21 19.93
C ALA A 163 1.60 8.96 20.52
N GLU A 164 0.87 7.86 20.68
CA GLU A 164 1.30 6.66 21.40
C GLU A 164 1.35 5.42 20.48
N LEU A 165 2.20 4.46 20.84
CA LEU A 165 2.28 3.16 20.17
C LEU A 165 1.22 2.17 20.70
N ASN A 166 0.94 1.13 19.92
CA ASN A 166 0.12 0.01 20.38
C ASN A 166 0.90 -0.86 21.38
N GLU A 167 0.66 -0.66 22.68
CA GLU A 167 1.31 -1.38 23.78
C GLU A 167 1.17 -2.92 23.69
N HIS A 168 0.16 -3.42 22.98
CA HIS A 168 0.00 -4.85 22.72
C HIS A 168 0.99 -5.42 21.68
N PHE A 169 1.59 -4.58 20.84
CA PHE A 169 2.62 -4.98 19.87
C PHE A 169 4.04 -4.83 20.43
N GLY A 170 4.24 -4.00 21.46
CA GLY A 170 5.50 -3.81 22.16
C GLY A 170 5.83 -2.34 22.42
N THR A 171 7.08 -2.09 22.79
CA THR A 171 7.66 -0.76 23.06
C THR A 171 8.25 -0.09 21.81
N GLU A 172 8.60 1.19 21.93
CA GLU A 172 9.32 1.93 20.87
C GLU A 172 10.69 1.30 20.53
N ASP A 173 11.44 0.84 21.55
CA ASP A 173 12.74 0.19 21.34
C ASP A 173 12.62 -1.15 20.60
N GLU A 174 11.53 -1.90 20.79
CA GLU A 174 11.24 -3.13 20.06
C GLU A 174 10.86 -2.87 18.59
N LEU A 175 10.13 -1.78 18.30
CA LEU A 175 9.86 -1.35 16.93
C LEU A 175 11.15 -0.96 16.20
N TYR A 176 12.05 -0.19 16.83
CA TYR A 176 13.37 0.08 16.26
C TYR A 176 14.19 -1.21 16.09
N ALA A 177 14.16 -2.13 17.06
CA ALA A 177 14.89 -3.39 16.97
C ALA A 177 14.37 -4.28 15.83
N LEU A 178 13.07 -4.28 15.58
CA LEU A 178 12.44 -4.94 14.43
C LEU A 178 12.93 -4.33 13.11
N VAL A 179 12.78 -3.01 12.91
CA VAL A 179 13.16 -2.35 11.66
C VAL A 179 14.66 -2.50 11.40
N LYS A 180 15.51 -2.25 12.41
CA LYS A 180 16.95 -2.43 12.29
C LYS A 180 17.32 -3.87 11.91
N ARG A 181 16.69 -4.88 12.53
CA ARG A 181 16.97 -6.30 12.21
C ARG A 181 16.48 -6.69 10.81
N ALA A 182 15.39 -6.09 10.33
CA ALA A 182 14.93 -6.25 8.95
C ALA A 182 15.93 -5.62 7.96
N HIS A 183 16.42 -4.40 8.23
CA HIS A 183 17.46 -3.74 7.44
C HIS A 183 18.78 -4.53 7.42
N ASP A 184 19.20 -5.10 8.55
CA ASP A 184 20.37 -6.01 8.63
C ASP A 184 20.24 -7.25 7.74
N LEU A 185 19.01 -7.59 7.28
CA LEU A 185 18.69 -8.72 6.41
C LEU A 185 18.30 -8.30 4.98
N ASP A 186 18.39 -7.01 4.61
CA ASP A 186 17.79 -6.44 3.39
C ASP A 186 16.31 -6.86 3.23
N ILE A 187 15.54 -6.60 4.28
CA ILE A 187 14.08 -6.63 4.30
C ILE A 187 13.60 -5.21 4.59
N TRP A 188 12.71 -4.71 3.75
CA TRP A 188 12.14 -3.36 3.85
C TRP A 188 10.80 -3.39 4.60
N ILE A 189 10.55 -2.43 5.50
CA ILE A 189 9.30 -2.40 6.28
C ILE A 189 8.32 -1.36 5.70
N VAL A 190 7.12 -1.83 5.33
CA VAL A 190 5.99 -1.00 4.94
C VAL A 190 5.16 -0.68 6.19
N MET A 191 5.12 0.61 6.53
CA MET A 191 4.22 1.19 7.52
C MET A 191 2.78 1.13 7.00
N ASP A 192 1.83 0.72 7.83
CA ASP A 192 0.40 0.84 7.53
C ASP A 192 -0.23 1.99 8.33
N THR A 193 -1.24 2.64 7.76
CA THR A 193 -1.83 3.87 8.31
C THR A 193 -3.31 4.01 8.03
N VAL A 194 -4.07 4.36 9.07
CA VAL A 194 -5.37 5.01 8.93
C VAL A 194 -5.17 6.51 9.10
N LEU A 195 -5.48 7.31 8.09
CA LEU A 195 -5.69 8.76 8.27
C LEU A 195 -7.17 9.17 8.11
N ASN A 196 -8.06 8.23 7.75
CA ASN A 196 -9.46 8.52 7.44
C ASN A 196 -10.35 8.67 8.69
N HIS A 197 -10.22 7.76 9.65
CA HIS A 197 -11.16 7.64 10.77
C HIS A 197 -10.46 7.32 12.10
N MET A 198 -11.20 7.50 13.20
CA MET A 198 -10.81 7.06 14.54
C MET A 198 -11.63 5.84 14.97
N SER A 199 -11.30 5.25 16.13
CA SER A 199 -12.12 4.17 16.71
C SER A 199 -13.52 4.62 17.13
N MET A 200 -14.49 3.71 16.98
CA MET A 200 -15.85 3.83 17.53
C MET A 200 -16.01 3.19 18.93
N GLU A 201 -14.99 2.52 19.46
CA GLU A 201 -15.04 1.86 20.79
C GLU A 201 -14.84 2.84 21.96
N GLU A 202 -14.47 4.09 21.68
CA GLU A 202 -14.17 5.13 22.68
C GLU A 202 -15.02 6.39 22.41
N PRO A 203 -15.44 7.12 23.47
CA PRO A 203 -15.98 8.47 23.33
C PRO A 203 -14.98 9.41 22.65
N ILE A 204 -15.46 10.40 21.91
CA ILE A 204 -14.61 11.31 21.12
C ILE A 204 -13.61 12.06 22.01
N GLU A 205 -13.99 12.43 23.24
CA GLU A 205 -13.11 13.07 24.22
C GLU A 205 -11.86 12.23 24.63
N ASN A 206 -11.86 10.92 24.35
CA ASN A 206 -10.74 10.00 24.58
C ASN A 206 -9.85 9.77 23.33
N LEU A 207 -10.21 10.32 22.18
CA LEU A 207 -9.51 10.12 20.90
C LEU A 207 -8.50 11.26 20.68
N TRP A 208 -7.20 10.96 20.54
CA TRP A 208 -6.13 11.97 20.53
C TRP A 208 -5.35 12.03 19.21
N PRO A 209 -5.07 13.22 18.65
CA PRO A 209 -5.36 14.57 19.19
C PRO A 209 -6.81 15.04 18.95
N PHE A 210 -7.62 14.25 18.25
CA PHE A 210 -8.93 14.65 17.74
C PHE A 210 -10.04 14.54 18.80
N ASN A 211 -9.86 15.20 19.95
CA ASN A 211 -10.66 14.97 21.15
C ASN A 211 -11.93 15.85 21.25
N ASP A 212 -12.42 16.36 20.13
CA ASP A 212 -13.56 17.27 20.00
C ASP A 212 -14.29 16.95 18.68
N THR A 213 -15.63 17.02 18.68
CA THR A 213 -16.46 16.71 17.49
C THR A 213 -16.14 17.62 16.30
N VAL A 214 -15.56 18.80 16.52
CA VAL A 214 -15.13 19.75 15.48
C VAL A 214 -14.13 19.17 14.47
N TYR A 215 -13.37 18.14 14.85
CA TYR A 215 -12.37 17.51 13.98
C TYR A 215 -12.97 16.48 13.01
N TYR A 216 -14.25 16.13 13.18
CA TYR A 216 -14.93 15.08 12.43
C TYR A 216 -15.92 15.64 11.42
N ARG A 217 -16.39 14.78 10.53
CA ARG A 217 -17.54 15.04 9.65
C ARG A 217 -18.84 14.72 10.38
N GLU A 218 -19.94 15.38 10.02
CA GLU A 218 -21.26 15.00 10.52
C GLU A 218 -21.61 13.57 10.07
N HIS A 219 -22.09 12.73 10.98
CA HIS A 219 -22.44 11.35 10.66
C HIS A 219 -23.65 11.28 9.70
N CYS A 220 -23.40 10.88 8.46
CA CYS A 220 -24.40 10.59 7.44
C CYS A 220 -24.35 9.11 6.98
N PRO A 221 -25.43 8.59 6.35
CA PRO A 221 -25.42 7.24 5.79
C PRO A 221 -24.41 7.11 4.64
N MET A 222 -23.68 5.99 4.62
CA MET A 222 -22.80 5.66 3.49
C MET A 222 -23.61 5.19 2.29
N ASP A 223 -23.40 5.80 1.13
CA ASP A 223 -23.87 5.34 -0.18
C ASP A 223 -22.67 5.27 -1.13
N TYR A 224 -22.35 4.08 -1.65
CA TYR A 224 -21.21 3.88 -2.54
C TYR A 224 -21.45 4.39 -3.97
N ASN A 225 -22.70 4.70 -4.33
CA ASN A 225 -23.03 5.33 -5.60
C ASN A 225 -22.75 6.84 -5.56
N ASP A 226 -22.89 7.48 -4.39
CA ASP A 226 -22.56 8.90 -4.22
C ASP A 226 -21.08 9.11 -3.88
N ARG A 227 -20.35 9.66 -4.86
CA ARG A 227 -18.95 10.07 -4.71
C ARG A 227 -18.74 11.18 -3.67
N TYR A 228 -19.79 11.87 -3.21
CA TYR A 228 -19.72 12.74 -2.04
C TYR A 228 -19.83 11.93 -0.75
N ALA A 229 -20.90 11.15 -0.52
CA ALA A 229 -21.06 10.30 0.66
C ALA A 229 -19.84 9.42 0.94
N VAL A 230 -19.25 8.79 -0.09
CA VAL A 230 -18.01 8.01 0.04
C VAL A 230 -16.88 8.78 0.72
N ARG A 231 -16.75 10.09 0.55
CA ARG A 231 -15.70 10.92 1.19
C ARG A 231 -16.15 11.80 2.36
N HIS A 232 -17.43 11.72 2.75
CA HIS A 232 -17.99 12.65 3.73
C HIS A 232 -18.85 11.98 4.81
N CYS A 233 -19.17 10.69 4.66
CA CYS A 233 -19.95 9.89 5.59
C CYS A 233 -19.10 8.80 6.25
N TRP A 234 -19.48 8.39 7.45
CA TRP A 234 -18.66 7.53 8.31
C TRP A 234 -18.57 6.09 7.79
N LEU A 235 -17.39 5.67 7.35
CA LEU A 235 -17.11 4.29 6.93
C LEU A 235 -17.47 3.32 8.06
N MET A 236 -18.49 2.48 7.85
CA MET A 236 -18.98 1.50 8.84
C MET A 236 -19.34 2.09 10.21
N GLY A 237 -19.62 3.40 10.30
CA GLY A 237 -19.87 4.09 11.57
C GLY A 237 -18.63 4.46 12.38
N LEU A 238 -17.44 4.37 11.79
CA LEU A 238 -16.18 4.85 12.38
C LEU A 238 -16.09 6.39 12.27
N PRO A 239 -15.80 7.13 13.35
CA PRO A 239 -15.71 8.60 13.32
C PRO A 239 -14.75 9.15 12.25
N ASP A 240 -15.31 9.73 11.20
CA ASP A 240 -14.59 10.19 10.01
C ASP A 240 -13.93 11.57 10.21
N LEU A 241 -12.63 11.66 9.95
CA LEU A 241 -11.82 12.85 10.19
C LEU A 241 -11.96 13.86 9.03
N ASN A 242 -12.25 15.10 9.39
CA ASN A 242 -12.56 16.16 8.44
C ASN A 242 -11.28 16.77 7.84
N ASP A 243 -10.65 16.07 6.89
CA ASP A 243 -9.42 16.49 6.20
C ASP A 243 -9.60 17.71 5.25
N ASP A 244 -10.79 18.30 5.16
CA ASP A 244 -10.97 19.66 4.63
C ASP A 244 -10.58 20.75 5.65
N ILE A 245 -10.58 20.43 6.95
CA ILE A 245 -10.04 21.29 8.00
C ILE A 245 -8.52 21.25 7.91
N TYR A 246 -7.92 22.40 7.60
CA TYR A 246 -6.47 22.51 7.40
C TYR A 246 -5.65 22.00 8.59
N ALA A 247 -6.10 22.20 9.84
CA ALA A 247 -5.42 21.69 11.03
C ALA A 247 -5.43 20.14 11.10
N VAL A 248 -6.57 19.50 10.78
CA VAL A 248 -6.70 18.04 10.75
C VAL A 248 -5.80 17.46 9.66
N ARG A 249 -5.93 17.93 8.42
CA ARG A 249 -5.08 17.49 7.30
C ARG A 249 -3.59 17.73 7.59
N LYS A 250 -3.22 18.92 8.06
CA LYS A 250 -1.84 19.24 8.42
C LYS A 250 -1.28 18.29 9.46
N TYR A 251 -2.04 18.00 10.54
CA TYR A 251 -1.61 17.05 11.55
C TYR A 251 -1.40 15.65 10.97
N LEU A 252 -2.39 15.13 10.24
CA LEU A 252 -2.34 13.78 9.66
C LEU A 252 -1.13 13.60 8.72
N ILE A 253 -0.82 14.60 7.89
CA ILE A 253 0.29 14.55 6.94
C ILE A 253 1.65 14.81 7.62
N ASP A 254 1.74 15.77 8.55
CA ASP A 254 2.96 15.98 9.36
C ASP A 254 3.29 14.74 10.20
N TRP A 255 2.26 14.09 10.73
CA TRP A 255 2.39 12.84 11.47
C TRP A 255 2.89 11.72 10.55
N ALA A 256 2.27 11.51 9.38
CA ALA A 256 2.68 10.47 8.43
C ALA A 256 4.14 10.63 8.00
N GLU A 257 4.57 11.84 7.62
CA GLU A 257 5.98 12.14 7.32
C GLU A 257 6.88 11.92 8.54
N HIS A 258 6.46 12.35 9.73
CA HIS A 258 7.24 12.18 10.94
C HIS A 258 7.47 10.70 11.28
N GLN A 259 6.45 9.85 11.23
CA GLN A 259 6.57 8.42 11.57
C GLN A 259 7.50 7.69 10.60
N VAL A 260 7.34 7.91 9.28
CA VAL A 260 8.22 7.35 8.23
C VAL A 260 9.68 7.74 8.48
N LEU A 261 9.94 9.02 8.77
CA LEU A 261 11.29 9.52 9.03
C LEU A 261 11.83 9.22 10.44
N LYS A 262 10.95 8.87 11.40
CA LYS A 262 11.32 8.52 12.78
C LYS A 262 11.80 7.08 12.85
N TYR A 263 11.02 6.14 12.32
CA TYR A 263 11.28 4.70 12.38
C TYR A 263 11.98 4.15 11.14
N GLU A 264 12.38 5.01 10.19
CA GLU A 264 13.08 4.66 8.95
C GLU A 264 12.31 3.64 8.07
N PHE A 265 10.99 3.83 7.93
CA PHE A 265 10.11 2.95 7.15
C PHE A 265 10.32 3.08 5.62
N ASP A 266 10.61 1.97 4.97
CA ASP A 266 10.93 1.86 3.55
C ASP A 266 9.71 1.94 2.61
N GLY A 267 8.50 1.72 3.12
CA GLY A 267 7.25 1.84 2.38
C GLY A 267 6.12 2.41 3.23
N TYR A 268 5.08 2.93 2.58
CA TYR A 268 3.90 3.51 3.23
C TYR A 268 2.62 3.00 2.57
N ARG A 269 1.90 2.08 3.23
CA ARG A 269 0.52 1.69 2.88
C ARG A 269 -0.46 2.60 3.61
N MET A 270 -1.45 3.06 2.86
CA MET A 270 -2.52 3.92 3.34
C MET A 270 -3.86 3.21 3.21
N ASP A 271 -4.56 3.09 4.33
CA ASP A 271 -5.90 2.51 4.44
C ASP A 271 -6.97 3.40 3.80
N ALA A 272 -8.05 2.79 3.30
CA ALA A 272 -9.31 3.48 3.01
C ALA A 272 -9.23 4.72 2.08
N ILE A 273 -8.24 4.81 1.18
CA ILE A 273 -7.96 6.08 0.46
C ILE A 273 -9.08 6.57 -0.46
N VAL A 274 -10.07 5.74 -0.76
CA VAL A 274 -11.26 6.16 -1.52
C VAL A 274 -12.13 7.16 -0.75
N HIS A 275 -12.02 7.17 0.58
CA HIS A 275 -12.77 8.01 1.52
C HIS A 275 -12.09 9.36 1.82
N LEU A 276 -10.78 9.50 1.57
CA LEU A 276 -10.03 10.74 1.79
C LEU A 276 -10.10 11.73 0.62
N GLN A 277 -9.90 13.02 0.91
CA GLN A 277 -9.88 14.06 -0.14
C GLN A 277 -8.68 13.91 -1.06
N TYR A 278 -8.89 14.10 -2.37
CA TYR A 278 -7.82 13.97 -3.37
C TYR A 278 -6.61 14.89 -3.11
N ASP A 279 -6.83 16.06 -2.52
CA ASP A 279 -5.72 16.98 -2.23
C ASP A 279 -4.93 16.59 -0.97
N THR A 280 -5.52 15.82 -0.05
CA THR A 280 -4.83 15.14 1.07
C THR A 280 -3.92 14.03 0.56
N LEU A 281 -4.46 13.12 -0.26
CA LEU A 281 -3.68 12.02 -0.85
C LEU A 281 -2.45 12.53 -1.62
N ALA A 282 -2.65 13.56 -2.45
CA ALA A 282 -1.57 14.16 -3.21
C ALA A 282 -0.54 14.90 -2.34
N GLU A 283 -0.94 15.55 -1.24
CA GLU A 283 -0.03 16.22 -0.30
C GLU A 283 0.77 15.19 0.55
N VAL A 284 0.20 14.01 0.85
CA VAL A 284 0.92 12.85 1.39
C VAL A 284 1.97 12.36 0.38
N TRP A 285 1.57 12.08 -0.86
CA TRP A 285 2.50 11.60 -1.90
C TRP A 285 3.60 12.62 -2.24
N GLU A 286 3.28 13.92 -2.32
CA GLU A 286 4.25 14.99 -2.61
C GLU A 286 5.37 15.08 -1.56
N ARG A 287 5.08 14.73 -0.29
CA ARG A 287 6.06 14.67 0.80
C ARG A 287 6.79 13.33 0.87
N LEU A 288 6.05 12.21 0.78
CA LEU A 288 6.60 10.87 1.01
C LEU A 288 7.38 10.29 -0.18
N SER A 289 6.99 10.55 -1.43
CA SER A 289 7.59 9.89 -2.62
C SER A 289 9.09 10.13 -2.83
N ASN A 290 9.65 11.18 -2.23
CA ASN A 290 11.10 11.48 -2.21
C ASN A 290 11.86 10.78 -1.06
N HIS A 291 11.17 9.96 -0.26
CA HIS A 291 11.68 9.27 0.93
C HIS A 291 11.34 7.78 0.96
N THR A 292 10.12 7.43 0.53
CA THR A 292 9.51 6.11 0.64
C THR A 292 8.50 5.90 -0.51
N PHE A 293 8.06 4.67 -0.75
CA PHE A 293 7.08 4.34 -1.80
C PHE A 293 5.68 4.28 -1.21
N THR A 294 4.71 4.99 -1.82
CA THR A 294 3.33 5.04 -1.31
C THR A 294 2.39 4.07 -2.02
N ILE A 295 1.63 3.28 -1.25
CA ILE A 295 0.61 2.35 -1.71
C ILE A 295 -0.74 2.80 -1.14
N GLY A 296 -1.64 3.27 -1.99
CA GLY A 296 -3.02 3.56 -1.59
C GLY A 296 -3.92 2.32 -1.63
N GLU A 297 -4.69 2.07 -0.58
CA GLU A 297 -5.76 1.09 -0.66
C GLU A 297 -7.00 1.65 -1.38
N ALA A 298 -7.04 1.46 -2.70
CA ALA A 298 -8.18 1.80 -3.54
C ALA A 298 -9.11 0.59 -3.67
N PHE A 299 -9.97 0.34 -2.67
CA PHE A 299 -11.01 -0.70 -2.72
C PHE A 299 -12.09 -0.32 -3.76
N MET A 300 -11.75 -0.58 -5.02
CA MET A 300 -12.54 -0.27 -6.21
C MET A 300 -12.51 -1.48 -7.15
N PRO A 301 -13.67 -2.02 -7.56
CA PRO A 301 -13.72 -3.17 -8.46
C PRO A 301 -13.46 -2.80 -9.92
N LEU A 302 -13.73 -1.56 -10.31
CA LEU A 302 -13.54 -1.07 -11.67
C LEU A 302 -12.13 -0.49 -11.85
N VAL A 303 -11.42 -0.97 -12.88
CA VAL A 303 -10.04 -0.56 -13.19
C VAL A 303 -9.91 0.96 -13.35
N LYS A 304 -10.87 1.61 -14.00
CA LYS A 304 -10.86 3.06 -14.26
C LYS A 304 -10.90 3.89 -12.97
N ASP A 305 -11.70 3.48 -12.00
CA ASP A 305 -11.85 4.21 -10.73
C ASP A 305 -10.71 3.88 -9.75
N MET A 306 -10.19 2.65 -9.75
CA MET A 306 -8.93 2.30 -9.08
C MET A 306 -7.76 3.13 -9.64
N ALA A 307 -7.59 3.19 -10.96
CA ALA A 307 -6.50 3.91 -11.63
C ALA A 307 -6.49 5.42 -11.33
N TRP A 308 -7.67 6.01 -11.08
CA TRP A 308 -7.81 7.41 -10.69
C TRP A 308 -7.08 7.73 -9.38
N TYR A 309 -7.05 6.77 -8.44
CA TYR A 309 -6.39 6.90 -7.13
C TYR A 309 -4.87 6.67 -7.18
N GLN A 310 -4.32 6.19 -8.30
CA GLN A 310 -2.89 6.36 -8.60
C GLN A 310 -2.64 7.76 -9.16
N PHE A 311 -3.30 8.10 -10.28
CA PHE A 311 -3.11 9.36 -10.99
C PHE A 311 -4.45 9.98 -11.43
N ASN A 312 -4.76 11.16 -10.89
CA ASN A 312 -5.94 11.91 -11.25
C ASN A 312 -5.75 12.54 -12.65
N LYS A 313 -6.26 11.86 -13.69
CA LYS A 313 -6.13 12.27 -15.10
C LYS A 313 -6.71 13.67 -15.41
N TRP A 314 -7.63 14.18 -14.61
CA TRP A 314 -8.28 15.49 -14.85
C TRP A 314 -7.53 16.64 -14.18
N LYS A 315 -7.06 16.45 -12.93
CA LYS A 315 -6.13 17.40 -12.27
C LYS A 315 -4.69 17.28 -12.80
N GLN A 316 -4.36 16.22 -13.57
CA GLN A 316 -3.00 15.84 -13.98
C GLN A 316 -2.04 15.71 -12.77
N ARG A 317 -2.56 15.25 -11.62
CA ARG A 317 -1.85 15.18 -10.33
C ARG A 317 -1.70 13.73 -9.89
N GLN A 318 -0.52 13.37 -9.39
CA GLN A 318 -0.31 12.12 -8.66
C GLN A 318 -1.11 12.12 -7.35
N LEU A 319 -1.63 10.96 -6.98
CA LEU A 319 -2.29 10.74 -5.69
C LEU A 319 -1.54 9.70 -4.85
N MET A 320 -1.09 8.59 -5.45
CA MET A 320 -0.20 7.58 -4.84
C MET A 320 0.71 6.95 -5.90
N ASP A 321 1.92 6.51 -5.53
CA ASP A 321 2.82 5.83 -6.49
C ASP A 321 2.21 4.51 -6.98
N GLY A 322 1.76 3.69 -6.04
CA GLY A 322 1.02 2.45 -6.25
C GLY A 322 -0.37 2.50 -5.63
N VAL A 323 -1.25 1.62 -6.08
CA VAL A 323 -2.53 1.33 -5.41
C VAL A 323 -2.83 -0.17 -5.43
N THR A 324 -3.70 -0.63 -4.52
CA THR A 324 -4.16 -2.02 -4.49
C THR A 324 -4.92 -2.40 -5.76
N ASN A 325 -4.45 -3.44 -6.45
CA ASN A 325 -5.04 -3.93 -7.69
C ASN A 325 -6.22 -4.88 -7.41
N TYR A 326 -7.22 -4.39 -6.68
CA TYR A 326 -8.47 -5.10 -6.41
C TYR A 326 -9.15 -5.64 -7.68
N PRO A 327 -9.24 -4.92 -8.81
CA PRO A 327 -9.86 -5.44 -10.03
C PRO A 327 -9.23 -6.75 -10.51
N MET A 328 -7.89 -6.84 -10.52
CA MET A 328 -7.20 -8.09 -10.88
C MET A 328 -7.27 -9.13 -9.76
N ALA A 329 -7.15 -8.74 -8.48
CA ALA A 329 -7.28 -9.68 -7.35
C ALA A 329 -8.64 -10.39 -7.36
N ILE A 330 -9.73 -9.66 -7.59
CA ILE A 330 -11.08 -10.18 -7.75
C ILE A 330 -11.15 -11.12 -8.97
N GLN A 331 -10.66 -10.70 -10.13
CA GLN A 331 -10.75 -11.51 -11.36
C GLN A 331 -9.89 -12.79 -11.30
N LEU A 332 -8.73 -12.77 -10.66
CA LEU A 332 -7.92 -13.96 -10.41
C LEU A 332 -8.65 -14.95 -9.49
N ARG A 333 -9.30 -14.45 -8.43
CA ARG A 333 -10.11 -15.28 -7.51
C ARG A 333 -11.36 -15.86 -8.19
N LYS A 334 -11.97 -15.12 -9.12
CA LYS A 334 -13.03 -15.62 -10.00
C LYS A 334 -12.53 -16.68 -10.97
N SER A 335 -11.57 -16.37 -11.82
CA SER A 335 -11.13 -17.28 -12.89
C SER A 335 -10.38 -18.52 -12.38
N PHE A 336 -9.61 -18.44 -11.29
CA PHE A 336 -8.95 -19.61 -10.69
C PHE A 336 -9.79 -20.26 -9.57
N GLY A 337 -10.38 -19.47 -8.66
CA GLY A 337 -11.15 -20.01 -7.54
C GLY A 337 -12.55 -20.49 -7.93
N GLN A 338 -13.33 -19.66 -8.63
CA GLN A 338 -14.69 -20.01 -9.07
C GLN A 338 -14.73 -20.71 -10.45
N LYS A 339 -13.59 -20.81 -11.14
CA LYS A 339 -13.42 -21.37 -12.49
C LYS A 339 -14.21 -20.61 -13.58
N GLU A 340 -14.39 -19.30 -13.40
CA GLU A 340 -14.79 -18.41 -14.51
C GLU A 340 -13.76 -18.43 -15.66
N SER A 341 -14.18 -18.01 -16.84
CA SER A 341 -13.33 -17.93 -18.03
C SER A 341 -12.09 -17.05 -17.80
N LEU A 342 -10.93 -17.50 -18.26
CA LEU A 342 -9.69 -16.72 -18.23
C LEU A 342 -9.65 -15.58 -19.27
N TYR A 343 -10.66 -15.44 -20.13
CA TYR A 343 -10.90 -14.21 -20.88
C TYR A 343 -11.18 -12.99 -19.97
N GLY A 344 -11.68 -13.20 -18.75
CA GLY A 344 -11.81 -12.13 -17.75
C GLY A 344 -10.45 -11.54 -17.33
N VAL A 345 -9.45 -12.40 -17.11
CA VAL A 345 -8.07 -11.97 -16.79
C VAL A 345 -7.45 -11.17 -17.95
N LYS A 346 -7.70 -11.60 -19.20
CA LYS A 346 -7.35 -10.81 -20.40
C LYS A 346 -8.00 -9.43 -20.39
N TRP A 347 -9.31 -9.36 -20.14
CA TRP A 347 -10.08 -8.11 -20.16
C TRP A 347 -9.55 -7.11 -19.13
N ILE A 348 -9.41 -7.52 -17.87
CA ILE A 348 -8.88 -6.67 -16.80
C ILE A 348 -7.42 -6.28 -17.09
N TRP A 349 -6.58 -7.17 -17.64
CA TRP A 349 -5.22 -6.81 -18.03
C TRP A 349 -5.19 -5.76 -19.16
N GLY A 350 -6.07 -5.88 -20.16
CA GLY A 350 -6.21 -4.91 -21.24
C GLY A 350 -6.63 -3.52 -20.74
N GLU A 351 -7.60 -3.45 -19.83
CA GLU A 351 -8.03 -2.19 -19.22
C GLU A 351 -6.97 -1.61 -18.28
N LEU A 352 -6.20 -2.43 -17.54
CA LEU A 352 -5.08 -1.95 -16.72
C LEU A 352 -4.03 -1.24 -17.59
N MET A 353 -3.62 -1.85 -18.71
CA MET A 353 -2.64 -1.29 -19.65
C MET A 353 -3.11 -0.02 -20.39
N LYS A 354 -4.40 0.30 -20.31
CA LYS A 354 -5.06 1.46 -20.93
C LYS A 354 -5.31 2.57 -19.90
N GLU A 355 -5.74 2.21 -18.69
CA GLU A 355 -6.20 3.18 -17.69
C GLU A 355 -5.15 3.55 -16.64
N VAL A 356 -4.32 2.61 -16.19
CA VAL A 356 -3.31 2.83 -15.14
C VAL A 356 -2.08 3.56 -15.70
N ARG A 357 -1.46 4.44 -14.90
CA ARG A 357 -0.28 5.21 -15.33
C ARG A 357 1.03 4.43 -15.20
N ASP A 358 1.15 3.65 -14.12
CA ASP A 358 2.26 2.71 -13.91
C ASP A 358 1.72 1.39 -13.34
N VAL A 359 1.71 0.34 -14.16
CA VAL A 359 1.26 -1.00 -13.77
C VAL A 359 2.29 -1.71 -12.88
N SER A 360 3.59 -1.41 -13.05
CA SER A 360 4.68 -2.04 -12.28
C SER A 360 4.66 -1.64 -10.79
N ALA A 361 4.12 -0.45 -10.49
CA ALA A 361 3.93 0.05 -9.13
C ALA A 361 2.62 -0.41 -8.45
N LEU A 362 1.73 -1.14 -9.14
CA LEU A 362 0.50 -1.63 -8.50
C LEU A 362 0.81 -2.68 -7.43
N ALA A 363 0.01 -2.71 -6.37
CA ALA A 363 0.10 -3.66 -5.28
C ALA A 363 -0.89 -4.83 -5.52
N LEU A 364 -0.38 -6.02 -5.87
CA LEU A 364 -1.21 -7.16 -6.31
C LEU A 364 -1.17 -8.35 -5.35
N PHE A 365 -2.34 -8.92 -5.06
CA PHE A 365 -2.54 -10.06 -4.16
C PHE A 365 -3.65 -10.99 -4.66
N VAL A 366 -3.81 -12.15 -4.02
CA VAL A 366 -5.00 -13.02 -4.14
C VAL A 366 -5.64 -13.37 -2.78
N GLU A 367 -5.03 -12.95 -1.68
CA GLU A 367 -5.53 -13.00 -0.31
C GLU A 367 -5.13 -11.71 0.42
N SER A 368 -5.93 -11.28 1.40
CA SER A 368 -5.64 -10.15 2.29
C SER A 368 -6.33 -10.38 3.64
N HIS A 369 -6.17 -9.45 4.59
CA HIS A 369 -6.82 -9.53 5.89
C HIS A 369 -8.34 -9.25 5.86
N ASP A 370 -8.92 -8.89 4.71
CA ASP A 370 -10.36 -8.54 4.55
C ASP A 370 -11.08 -9.45 3.55
N MET A 371 -10.33 -10.34 2.89
CA MET A 371 -10.88 -11.36 2.01
C MET A 371 -10.89 -12.72 2.70
N LYS A 372 -11.96 -13.52 2.48
CA LYS A 372 -11.93 -14.96 2.77
C LYS A 372 -10.70 -15.60 2.12
N ARG A 373 -10.02 -16.52 2.81
CA ARG A 373 -8.89 -17.28 2.25
C ARG A 373 -9.26 -17.91 0.90
N PHE A 374 -8.33 -17.96 -0.05
CA PHE A 374 -8.56 -18.59 -1.35
C PHE A 374 -8.98 -20.04 -1.17
N LEU A 375 -8.28 -20.79 -0.32
CA LEU A 375 -8.58 -22.19 -0.01
C LEU A 375 -9.83 -22.39 0.87
N ASN A 376 -10.38 -21.31 1.46
CA ASN A 376 -11.71 -21.34 2.10
C ASN A 376 -12.84 -21.26 1.05
N MET A 377 -12.67 -20.44 0.00
CA MET A 377 -13.62 -20.37 -1.12
C MET A 377 -13.51 -21.57 -2.07
N GLN A 378 -12.30 -22.08 -2.31
CA GLN A 378 -12.04 -23.17 -3.24
C GLN A 378 -10.89 -24.06 -2.72
N PRO A 379 -11.17 -25.21 -2.08
CA PRO A 379 -10.17 -26.10 -1.50
C PRO A 379 -9.40 -26.96 -2.53
N ASP A 380 -9.22 -26.47 -3.77
CA ASP A 380 -8.44 -27.12 -4.83
C ASP A 380 -7.06 -26.44 -4.91
N TRP A 381 -6.07 -27.13 -4.33
CA TRP A 381 -4.72 -26.63 -4.09
C TRP A 381 -4.00 -26.21 -5.38
N THR A 382 -4.23 -26.97 -6.45
CA THR A 382 -3.68 -26.67 -7.79
C THR A 382 -4.12 -25.30 -8.31
N LEU A 383 -5.35 -24.86 -8.02
CA LEU A 383 -5.85 -23.55 -8.47
C LEU A 383 -5.17 -22.41 -7.71
N PHE A 384 -4.89 -22.63 -6.41
CA PHE A 384 -4.12 -21.68 -5.61
C PHE A 384 -2.66 -21.61 -6.08
N THR A 385 -2.04 -22.74 -6.45
CA THR A 385 -0.73 -22.76 -7.14
C THR A 385 -0.73 -21.89 -8.40
N ASN A 386 -1.77 -21.99 -9.25
CA ASN A 386 -1.89 -21.16 -10.45
C ASN A 386 -2.05 -19.67 -10.11
N ALA A 387 -2.89 -19.33 -9.13
CA ALA A 387 -3.13 -17.96 -8.68
C ALA A 387 -1.87 -17.30 -8.08
N LEU A 388 -1.16 -18.00 -7.19
CA LEU A 388 0.12 -17.57 -6.62
C LEU A 388 1.20 -17.40 -7.71
N THR A 389 1.28 -18.36 -8.65
CA THR A 389 2.23 -18.29 -9.78
C THR A 389 1.94 -17.07 -10.65
N TRP A 390 0.67 -16.73 -10.87
CA TRP A 390 0.28 -15.55 -11.65
C TRP A 390 0.78 -14.27 -10.97
N ILE A 391 0.49 -14.04 -9.68
CA ILE A 391 0.88 -12.77 -9.03
C ILE A 391 2.40 -12.64 -8.87
N LEU A 392 3.11 -13.73 -8.53
CA LEU A 392 4.56 -13.69 -8.31
C LEU A 392 5.35 -13.44 -9.61
N ALA A 393 4.84 -13.89 -10.76
CA ALA A 393 5.46 -13.64 -12.06
C ALA A 393 5.00 -12.36 -12.77
N ALA A 394 3.86 -11.78 -12.36
CA ALA A 394 3.25 -10.65 -13.06
C ALA A 394 3.95 -9.30 -12.82
N ASP A 395 3.67 -8.34 -13.69
CA ASP A 395 4.20 -6.97 -13.67
C ASP A 395 3.38 -6.10 -12.70
N ASN A 396 3.96 -5.83 -11.53
CA ASN A 396 3.40 -5.22 -10.31
C ASN A 396 4.42 -5.42 -9.16
N ILE A 397 4.11 -4.91 -7.97
CA ILE A 397 4.71 -5.34 -6.69
C ILE A 397 3.79 -6.39 -6.06
N PRO A 398 4.21 -7.67 -5.95
CA PRO A 398 3.35 -8.72 -5.40
C PRO A 398 3.32 -8.67 -3.87
N ILE A 399 2.14 -8.90 -3.32
CA ILE A 399 1.88 -9.11 -1.89
C ILE A 399 1.40 -10.55 -1.71
N VAL A 400 2.04 -11.27 -0.78
CA VAL A 400 1.54 -12.54 -0.25
C VAL A 400 1.14 -12.30 1.19
N TYR A 401 -0.03 -12.80 1.58
CA TYR A 401 -0.59 -12.61 2.91
C TYR A 401 -0.23 -13.80 3.82
N TYR A 402 0.18 -13.52 5.06
CA TYR A 402 0.72 -14.55 5.95
C TYR A 402 -0.25 -15.73 6.12
N GLY A 403 0.26 -16.96 6.05
CA GLY A 403 -0.53 -18.17 6.06
C GLY A 403 -0.95 -18.71 4.68
N SER A 404 -0.74 -17.95 3.59
CA SER A 404 -0.82 -18.51 2.21
C SER A 404 0.15 -19.69 2.07
N GLU A 405 1.37 -19.52 2.56
CA GLU A 405 2.45 -20.52 2.54
C GLU A 405 2.15 -21.76 3.41
N GLN A 406 1.30 -21.59 4.42
CA GLN A 406 0.82 -22.65 5.31
C GLN A 406 -0.57 -23.19 4.92
N ALA A 407 -1.10 -22.86 3.74
CA ALA A 407 -2.41 -23.30 3.25
C ALA A 407 -3.55 -23.04 4.27
N MET A 408 -3.68 -21.81 4.75
CA MET A 408 -4.67 -21.44 5.77
C MET A 408 -6.09 -21.24 5.19
N THR A 409 -7.11 -21.58 5.99
CA THR A 409 -8.48 -21.85 5.51
C THR A 409 -9.58 -21.39 6.46
N ASN A 410 -9.28 -21.00 7.70
CA ASN A 410 -10.24 -21.03 8.81
C ASN A 410 -10.58 -19.61 9.31
N GLY A 411 -11.12 -18.80 8.41
CA GLY A 411 -11.21 -17.35 8.57
C GLY A 411 -10.01 -16.65 7.93
N HIS A 412 -9.91 -15.34 8.11
CA HIS A 412 -8.96 -14.49 7.35
C HIS A 412 -7.83 -13.88 8.21
N ARG A 413 -7.80 -14.11 9.53
CA ARG A 413 -6.80 -13.55 10.46
C ARG A 413 -6.40 -14.57 11.55
N GLU A 414 -6.22 -15.85 11.21
CA GLU A 414 -5.86 -16.89 12.20
C GLU A 414 -4.37 -16.77 12.64
N PRO A 415 -3.99 -17.04 13.89
CA PRO A 415 -2.58 -17.02 14.30
C PRO A 415 -1.68 -18.03 13.59
N LEU A 416 -0.50 -17.60 13.12
CA LEU A 416 0.42 -18.44 12.34
C LEU A 416 1.21 -19.43 13.20
N TRP A 417 1.48 -19.11 14.47
CA TRP A 417 2.22 -20.02 15.37
C TRP A 417 1.52 -21.36 15.60
N TYR A 418 0.21 -21.46 15.35
CA TYR A 418 -0.55 -22.71 15.31
C TYR A 418 -0.14 -23.65 14.15
N LYS A 419 0.62 -23.16 13.16
CA LYS A 419 1.22 -23.94 12.06
C LYS A 419 2.70 -24.30 12.31
N GLY A 420 3.32 -23.74 13.36
CA GLY A 420 4.71 -24.07 13.73
C GLY A 420 5.80 -23.60 12.76
N TYR A 421 5.48 -22.70 11.82
CA TYR A 421 6.43 -22.13 10.85
C TYR A 421 7.14 -23.18 9.97
N ASP A 422 6.39 -24.20 9.52
CA ASP A 422 6.89 -25.30 8.69
C ASP A 422 7.48 -24.81 7.35
N GLN A 423 8.81 -24.87 7.21
CA GLN A 423 9.52 -24.47 5.99
C GLN A 423 9.54 -25.57 4.92
N GLU A 424 9.10 -26.80 5.24
CA GLU A 424 8.96 -27.90 4.28
C GLU A 424 7.55 -27.89 3.63
N ALA A 425 6.69 -26.93 3.99
CA ALA A 425 5.34 -26.80 3.48
C ALA A 425 5.33 -26.51 1.97
N VAL A 426 4.45 -27.19 1.23
CA VAL A 426 4.42 -27.19 -0.24
C VAL A 426 4.32 -25.78 -0.86
N TYR A 427 3.59 -24.85 -0.25
CA TYR A 427 3.52 -23.47 -0.73
C TYR A 427 4.67 -22.60 -0.24
N TYR A 428 5.23 -22.86 0.94
CA TYR A 428 6.45 -22.21 1.41
C TYR A 428 7.58 -22.40 0.38
N GLU A 429 7.79 -23.64 -0.11
CA GLU A 429 8.78 -23.90 -1.15
C GLU A 429 8.38 -23.41 -2.55
N LEU A 430 7.10 -23.43 -2.91
CA LEU A 430 6.63 -22.78 -4.16
C LEU A 430 6.96 -21.28 -4.16
N ILE A 431 6.69 -20.60 -3.05
CA ILE A 431 6.90 -19.16 -2.86
C ILE A 431 8.40 -18.86 -2.82
N ARG A 432 9.19 -19.58 -2.01
CA ARG A 432 10.66 -19.50 -1.95
C ARG A 432 11.28 -19.57 -3.35
N ARG A 433 10.86 -20.56 -4.12
CA ARG A 433 11.34 -20.84 -5.48
C ARG A 433 10.94 -19.74 -6.48
N MET A 434 9.67 -19.32 -6.48
CA MET A 434 9.18 -18.24 -7.35
C MET A 434 9.83 -16.89 -7.04
N ILE A 435 10.00 -16.54 -5.77
CA ILE A 435 10.64 -15.27 -5.35
C ILE A 435 12.14 -15.29 -5.65
N THR A 436 12.83 -16.42 -5.46
CA THR A 436 14.24 -16.59 -5.85
C THR A 436 14.45 -16.27 -7.33
N HIS A 437 13.61 -16.84 -8.20
CA HIS A 437 13.67 -16.54 -9.64
C HIS A 437 13.26 -15.09 -9.96
N ARG A 438 12.28 -14.52 -9.26
CA ARG A 438 11.90 -13.11 -9.41
C ARG A 438 13.05 -12.17 -9.07
N VAL A 439 13.66 -12.29 -7.90
CA VAL A 439 14.77 -11.44 -7.45
C VAL A 439 15.99 -11.58 -8.36
N ALA A 440 16.21 -12.77 -8.93
CA ALA A 440 17.25 -13.02 -9.94
C ALA A 440 16.93 -12.48 -11.35
N GLY A 441 15.79 -11.82 -11.56
CA GLY A 441 15.41 -11.15 -12.81
C GLY A 441 14.75 -12.04 -13.87
N VAL A 442 14.34 -13.27 -13.52
CA VAL A 442 13.65 -14.17 -14.46
C VAL A 442 12.32 -13.60 -14.96
N PHE A 443 11.69 -12.72 -14.17
CA PHE A 443 10.43 -12.05 -14.53
C PHE A 443 10.63 -10.59 -14.99
N ASP A 444 11.84 -10.18 -15.39
CA ASP A 444 12.10 -8.79 -15.79
C ASP A 444 11.43 -8.40 -17.12
N GLY A 445 11.10 -7.11 -17.23
CA GLY A 445 10.56 -6.47 -18.44
C GLY A 445 9.04 -6.55 -18.59
N PRO A 446 8.48 -6.01 -19.69
CA PRO A 446 7.05 -5.83 -19.83
C PRO A 446 6.30 -7.16 -19.91
N GLN A 447 5.15 -7.24 -19.26
CA GLN A 447 4.20 -8.34 -19.41
C GLN A 447 3.41 -8.24 -20.71
N GLN A 448 3.53 -9.27 -21.55
CA GLN A 448 2.81 -9.39 -22.83
C GLN A 448 1.94 -10.66 -22.85
N GLU A 449 0.63 -10.51 -23.06
CA GLU A 449 -0.27 -11.64 -23.32
C GLU A 449 0.16 -12.40 -24.59
N ARG A 450 0.14 -13.74 -24.53
CA ARG A 450 0.49 -14.64 -25.64
C ARG A 450 -0.71 -15.42 -26.16
N HIS A 451 -1.45 -16.09 -25.26
CA HIS A 451 -2.59 -16.94 -25.62
C HIS A 451 -3.63 -16.94 -24.51
N VAL A 452 -4.90 -17.09 -24.88
CA VAL A 452 -6.00 -17.30 -23.94
C VAL A 452 -7.04 -18.25 -24.53
N GLU A 453 -7.57 -19.12 -23.67
CA GLU A 453 -8.82 -19.86 -23.83
C GLU A 453 -9.56 -19.81 -22.48
N ASP A 454 -10.80 -20.29 -22.39
CA ASP A 454 -11.58 -20.25 -21.14
C ASP A 454 -10.88 -20.92 -19.94
N TRP A 455 -10.02 -21.89 -20.23
CA TRP A 455 -9.32 -22.73 -19.26
C TRP A 455 -7.80 -22.47 -19.17
N LEU A 456 -7.24 -21.63 -20.04
CA LEU A 456 -5.79 -21.44 -20.22
C LEU A 456 -5.45 -19.96 -20.40
N TYR A 457 -4.47 -19.46 -19.65
CA TYR A 457 -3.91 -18.12 -19.82
C TYR A 457 -2.39 -18.19 -19.92
N VAL A 458 -1.83 -17.62 -20.98
CA VAL A 458 -0.39 -17.61 -21.26
C VAL A 458 0.08 -16.18 -21.51
N TYR A 459 1.10 -15.75 -20.79
CA TYR A 459 1.77 -14.46 -20.98
C TYR A 459 3.29 -14.61 -20.88
N SER A 460 4.05 -13.59 -21.26
CA SER A 460 5.50 -13.56 -21.07
C SER A 460 6.01 -12.34 -20.33
N ARG A 461 7.06 -12.52 -19.53
CA ARG A 461 7.98 -11.46 -19.10
C ARG A 461 9.26 -11.59 -19.91
N ASN A 462 9.47 -10.71 -20.89
CA ASN A 462 10.52 -10.86 -21.92
C ASN A 462 10.58 -12.29 -22.55
N ASN A 463 11.55 -13.11 -22.15
CA ASN A 463 11.77 -14.47 -22.63
C ASN A 463 11.07 -15.54 -21.78
N THR A 464 10.63 -15.22 -20.56
CA THR A 464 9.99 -16.18 -19.65
C THR A 464 8.51 -16.30 -20.00
N LEU A 465 8.04 -17.52 -20.29
CA LEU A 465 6.66 -17.82 -20.66
C LEU A 465 5.92 -18.44 -19.46
N VAL A 466 4.95 -17.70 -18.93
CA VAL A 466 4.10 -18.11 -17.80
C VAL A 466 2.82 -18.72 -18.35
N VAL A 467 2.53 -19.95 -17.94
CA VAL A 467 1.36 -20.74 -18.35
C VAL A 467 0.55 -21.06 -17.09
N THR A 468 -0.71 -20.63 -17.06
CA THR A 468 -1.64 -20.88 -15.95
C THR A 468 -2.97 -21.42 -16.46
N SER A 469 -3.67 -22.22 -15.65
CA SER A 469 -4.96 -22.84 -16.00
C SER A 469 -5.90 -22.94 -14.80
N ASN A 470 -7.21 -22.94 -15.05
CA ASN A 470 -8.24 -23.15 -14.03
C ASN A 470 -8.76 -24.60 -13.96
N LEU A 471 -8.08 -25.54 -14.63
CA LEU A 471 -8.47 -26.96 -14.67
C LEU A 471 -8.56 -27.56 -13.27
N GLY A 472 -7.54 -27.30 -12.43
CA GLY A 472 -7.47 -27.79 -11.06
C GLY A 472 -6.94 -29.23 -10.91
N SER A 473 -6.97 -29.72 -9.68
CA SER A 473 -6.30 -30.98 -9.29
C SER A 473 -6.85 -32.20 -10.04
N GLY A 474 -5.96 -33.13 -10.39
CA GLY A 474 -6.30 -34.36 -11.11
C GLY A 474 -6.71 -34.19 -12.57
N LYS A 475 -6.58 -32.97 -13.14
CA LYS A 475 -6.88 -32.67 -14.55
C LYS A 475 -5.62 -32.50 -15.37
N GLY A 476 -5.76 -32.48 -16.69
CA GLY A 476 -4.67 -32.18 -17.61
C GLY A 476 -5.20 -32.01 -19.04
N ASN A 477 -4.48 -31.23 -19.83
CA ASN A 477 -4.82 -30.93 -21.22
C ASN A 477 -3.55 -30.47 -21.98
N GLN A 478 -3.59 -30.44 -23.30
CA GLN A 478 -2.48 -29.93 -24.13
C GLN A 478 -2.96 -28.90 -25.14
N ARG A 479 -2.12 -27.90 -25.42
CA ARG A 479 -2.40 -26.83 -26.38
C ARG A 479 -1.17 -26.51 -27.23
N PHE A 480 -1.36 -26.38 -28.54
CA PHE A 480 -0.33 -25.88 -29.44
C PHE A 480 -0.44 -24.36 -29.59
N ILE A 481 0.62 -23.64 -29.19
CA ILE A 481 0.75 -22.19 -29.25
C ILE A 481 1.56 -21.82 -30.51
N PRO A 482 1.00 -21.14 -31.52
CA PRO A 482 1.71 -20.77 -32.74
C PRO A 482 2.95 -19.90 -32.49
N THR A 483 3.98 -19.99 -33.35
CA THR A 483 5.19 -19.14 -33.24
C THR A 483 4.90 -17.64 -33.26
N ALA A 484 3.78 -17.21 -33.88
CA ALA A 484 3.37 -15.80 -33.89
C ALA A 484 2.97 -15.26 -32.50
N GLU A 485 2.64 -16.14 -31.56
CA GLU A 485 2.20 -15.83 -30.21
C GLU A 485 3.32 -16.03 -29.17
N LEU A 486 4.44 -16.65 -29.53
CA LEU A 486 5.56 -16.92 -28.63
C LEU A 486 6.53 -15.71 -28.52
N PRO A 487 7.40 -15.68 -27.49
CA PRO A 487 8.56 -14.76 -27.46
C PRO A 487 9.42 -14.92 -28.73
N PRO A 488 9.95 -13.84 -29.35
CA PRO A 488 10.72 -13.94 -30.60
C PRO A 488 12.01 -14.79 -30.52
N SER A 489 12.48 -15.09 -29.31
CA SER A 489 13.59 -16.00 -29.00
C SER A 489 13.22 -17.49 -29.07
N TYR A 490 11.93 -17.83 -29.07
CA TYR A 490 11.43 -19.21 -29.06
C TYR A 490 11.39 -19.74 -30.50
N THR A 491 12.59 -19.99 -31.04
CA THR A 491 12.79 -20.60 -32.35
C THR A 491 12.64 -22.12 -32.31
N LYS A 492 12.39 -22.76 -33.47
CA LYS A 492 12.42 -24.23 -33.58
C LYS A 492 13.72 -24.80 -33.00
N ASP A 493 13.61 -25.89 -32.26
CA ASP A 493 14.71 -26.59 -31.57
C ASP A 493 15.28 -25.84 -30.34
N THR A 494 14.70 -24.69 -29.94
CA THR A 494 14.97 -24.09 -28.62
C THR A 494 14.43 -25.02 -27.53
N VAL A 495 15.32 -25.42 -26.60
CA VAL A 495 14.96 -26.18 -25.39
C VAL A 495 14.51 -25.22 -24.30
N LEU A 496 13.40 -25.56 -23.66
CA LEU A 496 12.79 -24.81 -22.56
C LEU A 496 12.83 -25.63 -21.28
N CYS A 497 13.07 -24.97 -20.16
CA CYS A 497 13.07 -25.55 -18.82
C CYS A 497 11.97 -24.93 -17.97
N ASN A 498 11.24 -25.76 -17.24
CA ASN A 498 10.23 -25.29 -16.27
C ASN A 498 10.92 -24.90 -14.96
N VAL A 499 10.97 -23.61 -14.62
CA VAL A 499 11.63 -23.13 -13.39
C VAL A 499 10.87 -23.53 -12.11
N LEU A 500 9.70 -24.15 -12.22
CA LEU A 500 8.99 -24.79 -11.10
C LEU A 500 9.50 -26.21 -10.79
N THR A 501 10.25 -26.86 -11.70
CA THR A 501 10.67 -28.27 -11.57
C THR A 501 12.11 -28.57 -12.01
N ASP A 502 12.85 -27.57 -12.50
CA ASP A 502 14.18 -27.70 -13.15
C ASP A 502 14.20 -28.64 -14.38
N THR A 503 13.04 -29.08 -14.88
CA THR A 503 12.97 -30.03 -15.99
C THR A 503 13.07 -29.33 -17.35
N CYS A 504 14.10 -29.68 -18.11
CA CYS A 504 14.35 -29.22 -19.48
C CYS A 504 13.87 -30.24 -20.53
N ASP A 505 12.60 -30.62 -20.45
CA ASP A 505 11.94 -31.64 -21.27
C ASP A 505 11.20 -31.06 -22.49
N THR A 506 10.91 -29.76 -22.45
CA THR A 506 10.04 -29.07 -23.40
C THR A 506 10.87 -28.47 -24.53
N THR A 507 10.47 -28.66 -25.79
CA THR A 507 11.20 -28.15 -26.97
C THR A 507 10.25 -27.49 -27.96
N VAL A 508 10.62 -26.30 -28.44
CA VAL A 508 9.84 -25.56 -29.44
C VAL A 508 9.87 -26.30 -30.78
N GLN A 509 8.68 -26.61 -31.30
CA GLN A 509 8.48 -27.40 -32.51
C GLN A 509 8.50 -26.52 -33.78
N ALA A 510 8.32 -27.14 -34.95
CA ALA A 510 8.19 -26.40 -36.20
C ALA A 510 6.82 -25.70 -36.28
N GLY A 511 6.81 -24.38 -36.06
CA GLY A 511 5.61 -23.54 -36.18
C GLY A 511 4.89 -23.21 -34.86
N GLY A 512 5.41 -23.67 -33.72
CA GLY A 512 4.86 -23.35 -32.40
C GLY A 512 5.42 -24.22 -31.27
N LEU A 513 4.83 -24.09 -30.09
CA LEU A 513 5.15 -24.83 -28.89
C LEU A 513 3.94 -25.66 -28.45
N GLU A 514 4.15 -26.94 -28.19
CA GLU A 514 3.14 -27.77 -27.54
C GLU A 514 3.30 -27.66 -26.02
N VAL A 515 2.32 -27.04 -25.39
CA VAL A 515 2.21 -26.85 -23.93
C VAL A 515 1.36 -28.00 -23.38
N VAL A 516 1.89 -28.77 -22.43
CA VAL A 516 1.20 -29.91 -21.82
C VAL A 516 1.06 -29.68 -20.32
N ILE A 517 -0.17 -29.53 -19.85
CA ILE A 517 -0.47 -29.30 -18.43
C ILE A 517 -0.83 -30.63 -17.77
N HIS A 518 -0.05 -31.00 -16.75
CA HIS A 518 -0.24 -32.19 -15.93
C HIS A 518 -0.73 -31.81 -14.53
N ASN A 519 -1.71 -32.56 -14.00
CA ASN A 519 -2.32 -32.32 -12.69
C ASN A 519 -2.77 -30.85 -12.47
N GLY A 520 -3.24 -30.19 -13.54
CA GLY A 520 -3.64 -28.78 -13.59
C GLY A 520 -2.55 -27.75 -13.23
N GLN A 521 -1.30 -28.18 -13.04
CA GLN A 521 -0.23 -27.32 -12.55
C GLN A 521 0.14 -26.22 -13.57
N PRO A 522 0.55 -25.03 -13.11
CA PRO A 522 1.14 -24.03 -13.98
C PRO A 522 2.51 -24.49 -14.49
N LEU A 523 2.99 -23.85 -15.56
CA LEU A 523 4.36 -23.97 -16.04
C LEU A 523 4.97 -22.57 -16.14
N VAL A 524 6.25 -22.44 -15.80
CA VAL A 524 7.01 -21.21 -16.01
C VAL A 524 8.25 -21.57 -16.80
N LEU A 525 8.17 -21.41 -18.11
CA LEU A 525 9.16 -21.90 -19.07
C LEU A 525 10.16 -20.81 -19.42
N VAL A 526 11.46 -21.11 -19.31
CA VAL A 526 12.57 -20.26 -19.77
C VAL A 526 13.43 -21.01 -20.77
N PRO A 527 14.16 -20.34 -21.69
CA PRO A 527 15.21 -20.98 -22.48
C PRO A 527 16.28 -21.64 -21.59
N GLN A 528 16.86 -22.75 -22.05
CA GLN A 528 17.80 -23.54 -21.22
C GLN A 528 19.02 -22.74 -20.74
N GLU A 529 19.51 -21.77 -21.52
CA GLU A 529 20.61 -20.88 -21.13
C GLU A 529 20.21 -19.77 -20.13
N GLN A 530 18.92 -19.67 -19.80
CA GLN A 530 18.31 -18.75 -18.82
C GLN A 530 17.73 -19.49 -17.60
N LEU A 531 17.81 -20.84 -17.54
CA LEU A 531 17.51 -21.58 -16.32
C LEU A 531 18.58 -21.26 -15.26
N ILE A 532 18.12 -20.63 -14.18
CA ILE A 532 18.82 -20.62 -12.89
C ILE A 532 18.29 -21.85 -12.15
N PRO A 533 19.08 -22.93 -11.95
CA PRO A 533 18.60 -24.10 -11.23
C PRO A 533 18.23 -23.72 -9.81
N TYR A 534 17.10 -24.22 -9.30
CA TYR A 534 16.76 -23.99 -7.90
C TYR A 534 17.76 -24.72 -6.99
N THR A 535 18.43 -23.95 -6.15
CA THR A 535 19.20 -24.43 -5.01
C THR A 535 18.54 -23.91 -3.75
N GLU A 536 18.21 -24.80 -2.82
CA GLU A 536 17.86 -24.41 -1.45
C GLU A 536 18.94 -23.45 -0.93
N PRO A 537 18.57 -22.26 -0.43
CA PRO A 537 19.55 -21.34 0.15
C PRO A 537 20.17 -21.99 1.39
N GLU A 538 21.47 -21.76 1.62
CA GLU A 538 22.07 -22.11 2.91
C GLU A 538 21.28 -21.39 4.01
N ILE A 539 20.59 -22.16 4.87
CA ILE A 539 19.82 -21.60 5.97
C ILE A 539 20.80 -20.83 6.84
N PHE A 540 20.64 -19.50 6.88
CA PHE A 540 21.32 -18.64 7.82
C PHE A 540 20.82 -19.01 9.22
N GLY A 541 21.49 -20.00 9.84
CA GLY A 541 21.27 -20.37 11.22
C GLY A 541 21.31 -19.12 12.08
N GLU A 542 20.40 -19.06 13.05
CA GLU A 542 20.06 -17.88 13.83
C GLU A 542 21.32 -17.11 14.22
N ALA A 543 21.50 -15.92 13.61
CA ALA A 543 22.57 -15.02 14.01
C ALA A 543 22.37 -14.75 15.51
N PRO A 544 23.38 -14.98 16.36
CA PRO A 544 23.20 -14.92 17.81
C PRO A 544 22.47 -13.65 18.22
N ILE A 545 21.44 -13.81 19.06
CA ILE A 545 20.91 -12.68 19.81
C ILE A 545 22.05 -12.27 20.74
N ASP A 546 22.64 -11.09 20.49
CA ASP A 546 23.65 -10.49 21.36
C ASP A 546 22.95 -10.07 22.67
N ASP A 547 22.79 -11.05 23.56
CA ASP A 547 22.20 -10.90 24.89
C ASP A 547 23.20 -10.21 25.83
N ASP A 548 23.27 -8.88 25.73
CA ASP A 548 23.99 -8.00 26.65
C ASP A 548 23.25 -7.90 28.02
N SER A 549 22.93 -9.04 28.63
CA SER A 549 22.48 -9.13 30.03
C SER A 549 23.54 -9.79 30.92
N GLU A 550 23.93 -9.11 31.99
CA GLU A 550 24.94 -9.61 32.94
C GLU A 550 24.33 -10.68 33.85
N GLU A 551 24.66 -11.96 33.63
CA GLU A 551 24.24 -13.08 34.50
C GLU A 551 24.60 -12.82 35.98
N SER A 552 23.58 -12.72 36.83
CA SER A 552 23.74 -12.79 38.28
C SER A 552 23.42 -14.21 38.78
N GLU A 553 24.45 -14.98 39.12
CA GLU A 553 24.32 -16.32 39.71
C GLU A 553 23.50 -16.29 41.02
N GLU A 554 22.41 -17.06 41.14
CA GLU A 554 21.92 -17.50 42.46
C GLU A 554 21.18 -18.86 42.45
N SER A 555 21.96 -19.92 42.67
CA SER A 555 21.64 -21.24 43.28
C SER A 555 20.38 -22.04 42.87
N GLU A 556 20.63 -23.29 42.46
CA GLU A 556 19.67 -24.41 42.50
C GLU A 556 19.23 -24.74 43.95
N GLU A 557 17.97 -25.15 44.13
CA GLU A 557 17.57 -26.09 45.20
C GLU A 557 16.47 -27.04 44.67
N SER A 558 16.29 -28.20 45.31
CA SER A 558 15.87 -29.44 44.62
C SER A 558 14.73 -30.25 45.27
N GLU A 559 14.16 -31.18 44.50
CA GLU A 559 13.20 -32.22 44.92
C GLU A 559 11.78 -31.68 45.28
N GLU A 560 10.69 -32.45 45.31
CA GLU A 560 10.48 -33.91 45.14
C GLU A 560 9.52 -34.23 43.99
N GLY A 561 9.57 -35.47 43.47
CA GLY A 561 8.59 -36.00 42.52
C GLY A 561 7.61 -36.99 43.15
N VAL A 562 6.35 -36.95 42.73
CA VAL A 562 5.33 -37.98 43.02
C VAL A 562 4.69 -38.42 41.70
N GLY A 563 4.52 -39.73 41.49
CA GLY A 563 3.89 -40.30 40.31
C GLY A 563 2.92 -41.43 40.66
N VAL A 564 2.44 -42.15 39.63
CA VAL A 564 1.37 -43.17 39.71
C VAL A 564 -0.01 -42.49 39.90
N ASP A 565 -1.03 -42.72 39.06
CA ASP A 565 -1.53 -44.05 38.67
C ASP A 565 -1.97 -44.19 37.21
N GLU A 566 -2.02 -45.43 36.72
CA GLU A 566 -2.61 -45.80 35.41
C GLU A 566 -4.07 -46.24 35.59
N GLY A 567 -4.98 -45.69 34.79
CA GLY A 567 -6.40 -46.02 34.86
C GLY A 567 -7.09 -45.96 33.51
N GLY A 568 -6.98 -47.04 32.72
CA GLY A 568 -7.81 -47.25 31.54
C GLY A 568 -9.18 -47.83 31.93
N ASP A 569 -10.23 -47.41 31.23
CA ASP A 569 -11.53 -48.08 31.21
C ASP A 569 -12.14 -48.01 29.79
N ASP A 570 -12.81 -49.08 29.37
CA ASP A 570 -12.97 -49.45 27.96
C ASP A 570 -14.34 -49.05 27.39
N GLY A 571 -14.56 -47.74 27.22
CA GLY A 571 -15.82 -47.17 26.71
C GLY A 571 -16.00 -47.24 25.18
N GLY A 572 -16.45 -48.38 24.67
CA GLY A 572 -16.94 -48.50 23.28
C GLY A 572 -18.35 -47.93 23.05
N TYR A 573 -18.80 -47.98 21.78
CA TYR A 573 -20.10 -47.46 21.27
C TYR A 573 -20.17 -45.90 21.21
N GLU A 574 -20.80 -45.25 20.24
CA GLU A 574 -21.58 -45.73 19.08
C GLU A 574 -21.43 -44.78 17.87
N TYR A 575 -21.71 -45.26 16.65
CA TYR A 575 -21.44 -44.52 15.40
C TYR A 575 -22.70 -43.77 14.91
N TYR A 576 -22.75 -42.47 15.20
CA TYR A 576 -23.62 -41.50 14.52
C TYR A 576 -22.71 -40.50 13.78
N GLY A 577 -22.97 -40.08 12.54
CA GLY A 577 -24.17 -40.22 11.72
C GLY A 577 -24.66 -38.83 11.32
N ASP A 578 -24.69 -38.52 10.01
CA ASP A 578 -24.84 -37.15 9.49
C ASP A 578 -26.03 -36.36 10.07
N GLY A 579 -25.78 -35.11 10.45
CA GLY A 579 -26.83 -34.21 10.95
C GLY A 579 -26.34 -32.80 11.30
N ALA A 580 -26.48 -31.88 10.36
CA ALA A 580 -26.55 -30.42 10.55
C ALA A 580 -25.52 -29.75 11.50
N TYR A 581 -24.33 -29.44 10.96
CA TYR A 581 -23.57 -28.25 11.36
C TYR A 581 -23.60 -27.24 10.20
N GLY A 582 -24.66 -26.44 10.17
CA GLY A 582 -24.84 -25.29 9.27
C GLY A 582 -25.48 -24.14 10.04
N ASP A 583 -25.34 -22.93 9.49
CA ASP A 583 -26.05 -21.71 9.90
C ASP A 583 -25.95 -21.28 11.38
N TYR A 584 -24.75 -20.91 11.83
CA TYR A 584 -24.57 -19.94 12.93
C TYR A 584 -23.28 -19.10 12.79
N TYR A 585 -23.18 -18.33 11.70
CA TYR A 585 -22.20 -17.24 11.53
C TYR A 585 -22.93 -15.93 11.19
N GLY A 586 -23.39 -15.20 12.21
CA GLY A 586 -23.68 -13.77 12.06
C GLY A 586 -22.37 -13.00 11.88
N ALA A 587 -22.24 -12.12 10.87
CA ALA A 587 -22.73 -10.74 10.92
C ALA A 587 -22.07 -9.98 12.10
N SER A 588 -20.99 -9.24 11.85
CA SER A 588 -21.12 -7.89 11.28
C SER A 588 -20.16 -7.52 10.12
N GLN A 589 -19.14 -8.33 9.79
CA GLN A 589 -18.11 -7.96 8.77
C GLN A 589 -18.10 -8.80 7.48
N ALA A 590 -19.04 -9.74 7.29
CA ALA A 590 -19.09 -10.61 6.10
C ALA A 590 -20.28 -10.37 5.14
N PRO A 591 -21.53 -10.15 5.60
CA PRO A 591 -22.70 -10.12 4.70
C PRO A 591 -22.62 -9.02 3.63
N LEU A 592 -22.32 -7.79 4.05
CA LEU A 592 -22.25 -6.63 3.15
C LEU A 592 -21.19 -6.77 2.06
N VAL A 593 -20.15 -7.58 2.27
CA VAL A 593 -19.11 -7.84 1.26
C VAL A 593 -19.63 -8.80 0.20
N ASP A 594 -20.28 -9.90 0.59
CA ASP A 594 -20.90 -10.82 -0.37
C ASP A 594 -22.11 -10.19 -1.09
N GLU A 595 -22.86 -9.31 -0.41
CA GLU A 595 -24.00 -8.56 -0.95
C GLU A 595 -23.54 -7.47 -1.95
N TYR A 596 -22.53 -6.66 -1.60
CA TYR A 596 -21.88 -5.71 -2.52
C TYR A 596 -21.30 -6.41 -3.75
N TYR A 597 -20.64 -7.56 -3.59
CA TYR A 597 -20.20 -8.36 -4.74
C TYR A 597 -21.38 -8.93 -5.55
N GLY A 598 -22.55 -9.16 -4.96
CA GLY A 598 -23.76 -9.63 -5.65
C GLY A 598 -24.44 -8.57 -6.51
N ASP A 599 -24.65 -7.37 -5.97
CA ASP A 599 -25.28 -6.26 -6.71
C ASP A 599 -24.34 -5.68 -7.78
N LEU A 600 -23.03 -5.59 -7.48
CA LEU A 600 -22.01 -5.24 -8.47
C LEU A 600 -21.88 -6.30 -9.58
N GLN A 601 -21.97 -7.59 -9.23
CA GLN A 601 -22.01 -8.67 -10.24
C GLN A 601 -23.20 -8.47 -11.19
N LYS A 602 -24.35 -8.06 -10.64
CA LYS A 602 -25.55 -7.78 -11.44
C LYS A 602 -25.35 -6.60 -12.38
N GLU A 603 -24.74 -5.49 -11.96
CA GLU A 603 -24.38 -4.39 -12.88
C GLU A 603 -23.41 -4.85 -13.99
N ILE A 604 -22.39 -5.65 -13.64
CA ILE A 604 -21.43 -6.18 -14.61
C ILE A 604 -22.12 -7.09 -15.63
N ASP A 605 -23.01 -7.98 -15.18
CA ASP A 605 -23.77 -8.87 -16.07
C ASP A 605 -24.80 -8.12 -16.92
N GLU A 606 -25.38 -7.02 -16.42
CA GLU A 606 -26.27 -6.13 -17.18
C GLU A 606 -25.50 -5.36 -18.27
N VAL A 607 -24.34 -4.77 -17.95
CA VAL A 607 -23.46 -4.08 -18.93
C VAL A 607 -22.91 -5.04 -19.99
N LEU A 608 -22.58 -6.28 -19.63
CA LEU A 608 -22.13 -7.30 -20.59
C LEU A 608 -23.28 -7.74 -21.52
N GLN A 609 -24.50 -7.90 -21.00
CA GLN A 609 -25.67 -8.24 -21.82
C GLN A 609 -26.06 -7.12 -22.80
N GLU A 610 -25.94 -5.85 -22.42
CA GLU A 610 -26.19 -4.74 -23.34
C GLU A 610 -25.23 -4.75 -24.54
N GLN A 611 -23.96 -5.13 -24.35
CA GLN A 611 -22.98 -5.20 -25.45
C GLN A 611 -23.12 -6.45 -26.33
N GLU A 612 -23.65 -7.58 -25.82
CA GLU A 612 -24.05 -8.71 -26.69
C GLU A 612 -25.32 -8.40 -27.50
N GLY A 613 -26.20 -7.53 -26.99
CA GLY A 613 -27.41 -7.08 -27.68
C GLY A 613 -27.15 -6.34 -28.99
N ASP A 614 -26.15 -5.46 -29.01
CA ASP A 614 -25.84 -4.62 -30.20
C ASP A 614 -25.12 -5.38 -31.33
N ILE A 615 -24.61 -6.59 -31.05
CA ILE A 615 -23.92 -7.44 -32.03
C ILE A 615 -24.88 -8.42 -32.75
N THR A 616 -26.07 -8.68 -32.20
CA THR A 616 -26.96 -9.77 -32.66
C THR A 616 -28.12 -9.35 -33.57
N THR A 617 -28.38 -8.05 -33.76
CA THR A 617 -29.61 -7.54 -34.39
C THR A 617 -29.54 -7.29 -35.91
N THR A 618 -28.85 -8.12 -36.71
CA THR A 618 -28.92 -7.98 -38.20
C THR A 618 -28.89 -9.26 -39.05
N ILE A 619 -29.30 -10.44 -38.55
CA ILE A 619 -29.53 -11.62 -39.42
C ILE A 619 -30.93 -12.20 -39.23
N SER A 620 -31.87 -11.77 -40.08
CA SER A 620 -33.20 -12.37 -40.18
C SER A 620 -33.17 -13.69 -40.96
N SER A 621 -33.92 -14.69 -40.52
CA SER A 621 -33.81 -16.07 -40.99
C SER A 621 -34.86 -16.47 -42.04
N THR A 622 -34.43 -17.22 -43.06
CA THR A 622 -35.31 -18.07 -43.89
C THR A 622 -34.60 -19.41 -44.20
N PRO A 623 -35.29 -20.58 -44.28
CA PRO A 623 -34.62 -21.87 -44.10
C PRO A 623 -34.56 -22.81 -45.33
N LEU A 624 -33.38 -23.43 -45.53
CA LEU A 624 -33.13 -24.74 -46.18
C LEU A 624 -33.40 -24.83 -47.72
N PRO A 625 -32.88 -25.85 -48.46
CA PRO A 625 -32.21 -27.08 -48.01
C PRO A 625 -30.84 -27.45 -48.66
N THR A 626 -30.22 -28.47 -48.07
CA THR A 626 -29.15 -29.38 -48.55
C THR A 626 -28.69 -29.34 -50.03
N SER A 627 -27.37 -29.32 -50.28
CA SER A 627 -26.63 -30.45 -50.91
C SER A 627 -25.13 -30.21 -51.20
N SER A 628 -24.43 -31.34 -51.35
CA SER A 628 -23.05 -31.65 -51.81
C SER A 628 -22.15 -30.67 -52.60
N SER A 629 -20.84 -30.83 -52.31
CA SER A 629 -19.68 -31.00 -53.25
C SER A 629 -18.86 -29.80 -53.79
N SER A 630 -17.55 -29.89 -53.50
CA SER A 630 -16.37 -29.70 -54.38
C SER A 630 -16.00 -28.34 -55.02
N SER A 631 -14.87 -27.82 -54.54
CA SER A 631 -13.61 -27.52 -55.29
C SER A 631 -13.37 -26.20 -56.06
N THR A 632 -12.13 -25.71 -55.88
CA THR A 632 -11.20 -25.09 -56.86
C THR A 632 -11.26 -23.59 -57.26
N THR A 633 -10.54 -22.77 -56.47
CA THR A 633 -9.37 -21.92 -56.91
C THR A 633 -9.64 -20.66 -57.82
N PRO A 634 -8.65 -19.78 -58.17
CA PRO A 634 -8.44 -18.51 -57.42
C PRO A 634 -7.97 -17.25 -58.25
N ILE A 635 -7.54 -16.16 -57.58
CA ILE A 635 -6.73 -15.00 -58.12
C ILE A 635 -7.51 -14.10 -59.13
N PRO A 636 -7.14 -12.83 -59.48
CA PRO A 636 -6.11 -11.86 -59.01
C PRO A 636 -6.70 -10.67 -58.19
N THR A 637 -6.00 -9.89 -57.34
CA THR A 637 -4.83 -8.98 -57.46
C THR A 637 -5.00 -7.71 -58.31
N ASP A 638 -5.11 -6.56 -57.65
CA ASP A 638 -4.40 -5.26 -57.88
C ASP A 638 -4.81 -4.30 -56.73
N GLY A 639 -4.04 -3.32 -56.25
CA GLY A 639 -2.66 -2.93 -56.55
C GLY A 639 -2.53 -1.45 -56.95
N ILE A 640 -2.08 -0.55 -56.05
CA ILE A 640 -1.40 0.74 -56.33
C ILE A 640 -0.92 1.43 -55.04
N MET A 641 0.00 2.41 -55.16
CA MET A 641 0.84 2.95 -54.08
C MET A 641 0.33 4.25 -53.42
N ALA A 642 0.91 4.51 -52.24
CA ALA A 642 0.81 5.70 -51.40
C ALA A 642 1.08 7.07 -52.05
N THR A 643 0.65 8.13 -51.35
CA THR A 643 1.35 9.44 -51.29
C THR A 643 1.21 10.07 -49.90
N GLN A 644 2.27 10.74 -49.42
CA GLN A 644 2.22 11.63 -48.26
C GLN A 644 1.66 13.02 -48.64
N ARG A 645 1.11 13.75 -47.67
CA ARG A 645 1.09 15.22 -47.63
C ARG A 645 0.95 15.76 -46.21
N THR A 646 1.36 17.01 -46.01
CA THR A 646 1.38 17.73 -44.73
C THR A 646 0.26 18.79 -44.64
N ALA A 647 0.24 19.51 -43.52
CA ALA A 647 -0.87 20.33 -42.99
C ALA A 647 -1.28 21.59 -43.79
N ASP A 648 -2.23 22.31 -43.16
CA ASP A 648 -2.68 23.70 -43.36
C ASP A 648 -3.72 23.97 -44.46
N ASP A 649 -5.01 23.99 -44.05
CA ASP A 649 -6.00 25.06 -44.35
C ASP A 649 -7.39 24.72 -43.75
N ILE A 650 -7.81 25.39 -42.66
CA ILE A 650 -9.20 25.39 -42.15
C ILE A 650 -9.58 26.80 -41.65
N PRO A 651 -10.67 27.42 -42.15
CA PRO A 651 -11.11 28.76 -41.73
C PRO A 651 -12.04 28.73 -40.49
N THR A 652 -12.06 29.84 -39.75
CA THR A 652 -12.87 30.05 -38.54
C THR A 652 -14.30 30.53 -38.83
N LEU A 653 -15.27 30.06 -38.03
CA LEU A 653 -16.54 30.74 -37.77
C LEU A 653 -16.94 30.56 -36.29
N ALA A 654 -17.86 31.41 -35.81
CA ALA A 654 -18.23 31.58 -34.40
C ALA A 654 -19.57 30.86 -34.06
N PRO A 655 -19.96 30.73 -32.77
CA PRO A 655 -21.07 29.87 -32.36
C PRO A 655 -22.46 30.48 -32.58
N ILE A 656 -23.49 29.64 -32.39
CA ILE A 656 -24.92 29.98 -32.43
C ILE A 656 -25.59 29.32 -31.22
N ASP A 657 -26.43 30.07 -30.51
CA ASP A 657 -27.24 29.59 -29.37
C ASP A 657 -28.44 28.74 -29.84
N MET A 658 -28.92 27.83 -29.00
CA MET A 658 -30.31 27.34 -29.04
C MET A 658 -30.85 27.17 -27.61
N GLU A 659 -32.16 27.32 -27.48
CA GLU A 659 -32.87 27.56 -26.21
C GLU A 659 -33.41 26.26 -25.58
N GLU A 660 -33.86 26.37 -24.32
CA GLU A 660 -34.54 25.30 -23.57
C GLU A 660 -36.01 25.19 -23.99
N GLU A 661 -36.58 23.99 -24.06
CA GLU A 661 -38.03 23.77 -24.17
C GLU A 661 -38.59 23.14 -22.89
N GLU A 662 -39.51 23.85 -22.23
CA GLU A 662 -40.36 23.31 -21.16
C GLU A 662 -41.44 22.37 -21.73
N GLN A 663 -41.83 21.32 -21.00
CA GLN A 663 -43.13 20.68 -21.18
C GLN A 663 -43.80 20.43 -19.81
N GLN A 664 -45.11 20.68 -19.78
CA GLN A 664 -45.97 20.57 -18.61
C GLN A 664 -46.69 19.21 -18.60
N GLU A 665 -47.00 18.68 -17.41
CA GLU A 665 -48.16 17.78 -17.22
C GLU A 665 -49.00 18.29 -16.03
N ASP A 666 -50.29 17.94 -16.03
CA ASP A 666 -51.36 18.71 -15.36
C ASP A 666 -51.70 18.30 -13.91
N GLU A 667 -52.52 19.13 -13.26
CA GLU A 667 -53.11 18.93 -11.93
C GLU A 667 -54.20 17.84 -11.89
N GLU A 668 -54.37 17.15 -10.75
CA GLU A 668 -55.71 16.69 -10.32
C GLU A 668 -55.88 16.77 -8.78
N ASP A 669 -57.14 16.92 -8.32
CA ASP A 669 -57.52 17.44 -6.98
C ASP A 669 -57.62 16.36 -5.88
N GLY A 670 -57.45 16.77 -4.62
CA GLY A 670 -57.36 15.89 -3.44
C GLY A 670 -57.58 16.57 -2.08
N SER A 671 -58.54 17.50 -1.97
CA SER A 671 -58.77 18.29 -0.74
C SER A 671 -59.01 17.51 0.57
N SER A 672 -58.48 18.02 1.68
CA SER A 672 -59.16 18.00 2.99
C SER A 672 -58.72 19.19 3.86
N THR A 673 -59.58 19.63 4.79
CA THR A 673 -59.45 20.88 5.57
C THR A 673 -58.88 20.59 6.99
N ASP A 674 -58.33 21.55 7.74
CA ASP A 674 -59.13 22.51 8.50
C ASP A 674 -58.38 23.75 9.06
N THR A 675 -59.08 24.89 8.97
CA THR A 675 -59.04 26.08 9.85
C THR A 675 -57.73 26.87 10.05
N ALA A 676 -57.79 28.15 9.67
CA ALA A 676 -56.81 29.19 10.02
C ALA A 676 -57.30 30.07 11.19
N THR A 677 -56.37 30.84 11.78
CA THR A 677 -56.65 32.15 12.38
C THR A 677 -55.48 33.11 12.14
N GLU A 678 -55.74 34.17 11.38
CA GLU A 678 -54.79 35.26 11.13
C GLU A 678 -54.83 36.30 12.26
N THR A 679 -53.68 36.92 12.56
CA THR A 679 -53.60 38.32 12.99
C THR A 679 -52.28 38.93 12.49
N ASP A 680 -52.36 39.94 11.63
CA ASP A 680 -51.20 40.62 11.04
C ASP A 680 -50.37 41.42 12.07
N GLY A 681 -49.08 41.65 11.75
CA GLY A 681 -48.18 42.44 12.61
C GLY A 681 -46.74 42.58 12.11
N ASP A 682 -46.56 43.22 10.95
CA ASP A 682 -45.35 43.90 10.44
C ASP A 682 -43.93 43.45 10.91
N GLY A 683 -43.10 42.93 10.00
CA GLY A 683 -41.63 42.94 10.17
C GLY A 683 -40.83 41.92 9.36
N ASP A 684 -39.89 42.40 8.53
CA ASP A 684 -39.02 41.58 7.67
C ASP A 684 -38.17 40.54 8.45
N GLY A 685 -38.31 39.25 8.09
CA GLY A 685 -37.85 38.12 8.91
C GLY A 685 -36.82 37.16 8.29
N TRP A 686 -35.91 37.63 7.42
CA TRP A 686 -34.80 36.81 6.87
C TRP A 686 -33.46 37.12 7.54
N ALA A 687 -33.30 36.78 8.82
CA ALA A 687 -32.03 36.91 9.55
C ALA A 687 -31.89 35.91 10.71
N THR A 688 -30.64 35.68 11.13
CA THR A 688 -30.21 35.02 12.38
C THR A 688 -30.76 33.62 12.68
N ARG A 689 -30.10 32.59 12.10
CA ARG A 689 -29.81 31.31 12.77
C ARG A 689 -28.38 30.87 12.41
N GLY A 690 -27.64 30.29 13.37
CA GLY A 690 -26.58 29.32 13.04
C GLY A 690 -25.14 29.81 12.76
N LEU A 691 -24.69 30.97 13.26
CA LEU A 691 -23.25 31.15 13.53
C LEU A 691 -23.02 31.00 15.03
N GLU A 692 -22.11 30.10 15.43
CA GLU A 692 -21.73 29.78 16.83
C GLU A 692 -21.84 31.00 17.74
N GLU A 693 -22.91 31.07 18.55
CA GLU A 693 -23.39 32.36 19.05
C GLU A 693 -22.34 33.05 19.93
N HIS A 694 -21.98 34.27 19.51
CA HIS A 694 -21.00 35.18 20.10
C HIS A 694 -19.51 34.95 19.80
N CYS A 695 -19.09 33.99 18.97
CA CYS A 695 -17.67 33.90 18.54
C CYS A 695 -17.39 34.42 17.10
N PHE A 696 -18.27 34.14 16.14
CA PHE A 696 -18.08 34.55 14.73
C PHE A 696 -19.11 35.59 14.29
N GLU A 697 -18.77 36.38 13.27
CA GLU A 697 -19.65 37.39 12.71
C GLU A 697 -19.59 37.49 11.18
N TYR A 698 -20.69 37.96 10.57
CA TYR A 698 -20.76 38.24 9.14
C TYR A 698 -20.05 39.55 8.78
N ALA A 699 -18.72 39.52 8.82
CA ALA A 699 -17.86 40.65 8.50
C ALA A 699 -16.66 40.24 7.63
N ASP A 700 -16.04 41.24 7.01
CA ASP A 700 -14.79 41.18 6.26
C ASP A 700 -13.76 42.03 7.02
N TYR A 701 -12.83 41.40 7.75
CA TYR A 701 -11.70 42.11 8.36
C TYR A 701 -10.68 42.38 7.25
N LEU A 702 -10.57 43.63 6.77
CA LEU A 702 -9.76 43.94 5.59
C LEU A 702 -8.24 43.85 5.87
N GLY A 703 -7.61 42.79 5.36
CA GLY A 703 -6.17 42.58 5.43
C GLY A 703 -5.75 41.21 4.89
N ASN A 704 -4.43 40.97 4.84
CA ASN A 704 -3.81 39.69 4.48
C ASN A 704 -2.35 39.63 4.98
N ASP A 705 -2.10 40.20 6.16
CA ASP A 705 -0.78 40.54 6.70
C ASP A 705 -0.04 39.35 7.36
N VAL A 706 -0.74 38.26 7.67
CA VAL A 706 -0.12 37.03 8.20
C VAL A 706 -0.02 35.95 7.11
N GLY A 707 -1.11 35.68 6.39
CA GLY A 707 -1.13 34.70 5.30
C GLY A 707 -2.52 34.39 4.78
N GLY A 708 -2.62 33.37 3.93
CA GLY A 708 -3.88 32.85 3.42
C GLY A 708 -3.79 31.35 3.17
N VAL A 709 -4.88 30.63 3.47
CA VAL A 709 -5.00 29.17 3.37
C VAL A 709 -6.34 28.77 2.73
N LYS A 710 -6.50 27.48 2.41
CA LYS A 710 -7.75 26.92 1.91
C LYS A 710 -8.36 25.92 2.89
N VAL A 711 -9.63 26.14 3.25
CA VAL A 711 -10.41 25.40 4.26
C VAL A 711 -11.87 25.29 3.81
N SER A 712 -12.65 24.36 4.36
CA SER A 712 -14.09 24.22 4.10
C SER A 712 -15.00 25.18 4.89
N SER A 713 -14.56 25.70 6.04
CA SER A 713 -15.44 26.39 6.99
C SER A 713 -14.79 27.58 7.73
N PRO A 714 -15.61 28.49 8.32
CA PRO A 714 -15.11 29.52 9.23
C PRO A 714 -14.35 28.94 10.43
N LYS A 715 -14.79 27.78 10.93
CA LYS A 715 -14.13 27.09 12.05
C LYS A 715 -12.76 26.54 11.66
N GLY A 716 -12.64 25.95 10.47
CA GLY A 716 -11.33 25.58 9.90
C GLY A 716 -10.41 26.78 9.70
N CYS A 717 -10.98 27.96 9.39
CA CYS A 717 -10.24 29.22 9.32
C CYS A 717 -9.78 29.73 10.70
N GLN A 718 -10.58 29.52 11.76
CA GLN A 718 -10.16 29.76 13.15
C GLN A 718 -9.01 28.82 13.55
N LEU A 719 -9.13 27.52 13.31
CA LEU A 719 -8.10 26.53 13.63
C LEU A 719 -6.78 26.83 12.90
N ALA A 720 -6.84 27.17 11.61
CA ALA A 720 -5.65 27.63 10.87
C ALA A 720 -5.05 28.95 11.42
N CYS A 721 -5.86 29.82 12.06
CA CYS A 721 -5.35 30.98 12.78
C CYS A 721 -4.72 30.60 14.13
N GLN A 722 -5.15 29.52 14.79
CA GLN A 722 -4.54 29.06 16.04
C GLN A 722 -3.10 28.60 15.83
N GLU A 723 -2.84 27.88 14.73
CA GLU A 723 -1.52 27.36 14.33
C GLU A 723 -0.45 28.42 14.02
N ASP A 724 -0.81 29.64 13.60
CA ASP A 724 0.16 30.71 13.32
C ASP A 724 0.28 31.68 14.51
N ASP A 725 1.44 31.69 15.18
CA ASP A 725 1.83 32.62 16.26
C ASP A 725 1.51 34.10 15.96
N ARG A 726 1.50 34.49 14.68
CA ARG A 726 1.27 35.87 14.21
C ARG A 726 -0.21 36.18 13.97
N CYS A 727 -1.04 35.15 13.79
CA CYS A 727 -2.48 35.32 13.57
C CYS A 727 -3.22 35.58 14.88
N LEU A 728 -4.00 36.65 14.91
CA LEU A 728 -4.92 37.00 15.99
C LEU A 728 -6.39 37.02 15.52
N PHE A 729 -6.64 37.16 14.22
CA PHE A 729 -7.98 37.20 13.62
C PHE A 729 -7.99 36.59 12.21
N PHE A 730 -9.16 36.19 11.72
CA PHE A 730 -9.32 35.61 10.38
C PHE A 730 -10.55 36.16 9.63
N THR A 731 -10.58 35.94 8.31
CA THR A 731 -11.82 36.04 7.50
C THR A 731 -11.89 34.88 6.52
N TYR A 732 -13.00 34.14 6.58
CA TYR A 732 -13.41 33.13 5.62
C TYR A 732 -14.32 33.74 4.55
N LEU A 733 -14.12 33.36 3.29
CA LEU A 733 -14.84 33.85 2.12
C LEU A 733 -15.49 32.68 1.35
N PRO A 734 -16.77 32.34 1.61
CA PRO A 734 -17.40 31.13 1.06
C PRO A 734 -17.33 31.00 -0.47
N ARG A 735 -17.45 32.12 -1.21
CA ARG A 735 -17.45 32.13 -2.69
C ARG A 735 -16.12 31.74 -3.36
N PHE A 736 -15.05 31.54 -2.58
CA PHE A 736 -13.71 31.27 -3.11
C PHE A 736 -13.28 29.80 -2.95
N THR A 737 -14.20 28.91 -2.57
CA THR A 737 -13.98 27.45 -2.49
C THR A 737 -13.55 26.84 -3.84
N GLU A 738 -14.23 27.17 -4.93
CA GLU A 738 -14.00 26.51 -6.22
C GLU A 738 -12.85 27.14 -7.03
N MET A 739 -12.88 28.46 -7.23
CA MET A 739 -11.97 29.16 -8.15
C MET A 739 -10.66 29.70 -7.54
N SER A 740 -10.42 29.52 -6.23
CA SER A 740 -9.24 30.08 -5.55
C SER A 740 -8.36 29.02 -4.88
N SER A 741 -7.06 29.33 -4.77
CA SER A 741 -6.11 28.63 -3.90
C SER A 741 -6.17 29.11 -2.44
N VAL A 742 -6.89 30.19 -2.15
CA VAL A 742 -7.09 30.76 -0.81
C VAL A 742 -8.54 31.23 -0.65
N ASN A 743 -9.21 30.78 0.40
CA ASN A 743 -10.53 31.27 0.83
C ASN A 743 -10.57 31.67 2.32
N CYS A 744 -9.48 31.48 3.06
CA CYS A 744 -9.31 31.91 4.44
C CYS A 744 -8.09 32.83 4.56
N TRP A 745 -8.27 34.02 5.14
CA TRP A 745 -7.25 35.06 5.26
C TRP A 745 -6.90 35.30 6.73
N LEU A 746 -5.68 34.92 7.12
CA LEU A 746 -5.11 35.04 8.46
C LEU A 746 -4.51 36.44 8.67
N LYS A 747 -4.72 37.04 9.86
CA LYS A 747 -4.43 38.45 10.13
C LYS A 747 -3.91 38.71 11.53
N ALA A 748 -3.06 39.73 11.69
CA ALA A 748 -2.60 40.16 13.01
C ALA A 748 -3.55 41.19 13.66
N THR A 749 -4.57 41.68 12.95
CA THR A 749 -5.55 42.64 13.47
C THR A 749 -6.95 42.45 12.89
N ASP A 750 -7.95 43.01 13.57
CA ASP A 750 -9.36 43.19 13.16
C ASP A 750 -9.59 44.55 12.43
N GLN A 751 -8.51 45.28 12.15
CA GLN A 751 -8.57 46.60 11.51
C GLN A 751 -9.30 46.51 10.16
N GLY A 752 -10.09 47.55 9.85
CA GLY A 752 -10.82 47.59 8.59
C GLY A 752 -12.01 46.64 8.49
N ARG A 753 -12.56 46.15 9.62
CA ARG A 753 -13.84 45.42 9.68
C ARG A 753 -14.96 46.11 8.88
N VAL A 754 -15.39 45.52 7.78
CA VAL A 754 -16.55 45.92 6.96
C VAL A 754 -17.67 44.90 7.11
N ILE A 755 -18.88 45.35 7.42
CA ILE A 755 -20.10 44.52 7.36
C ILE A 755 -20.67 44.61 5.94
N ARG A 756 -20.49 43.58 5.12
CA ARG A 756 -21.01 43.52 3.74
C ARG A 756 -22.43 42.94 3.72
N TRP A 757 -23.43 43.79 3.98
CA TRP A 757 -24.83 43.46 3.66
C TRP A 757 -25.06 43.54 2.15
N GLY A 758 -25.68 42.50 1.56
CA GLY A 758 -26.10 42.49 0.15
C GLY A 758 -25.37 41.47 -0.73
N GLY A 759 -25.61 40.18 -0.49
CA GLY A 759 -25.19 39.10 -1.38
C GLY A 759 -25.38 37.71 -0.79
N ASP A 760 -25.82 36.78 -1.63
CA ASP A 760 -26.23 35.37 -1.43
C ASP A 760 -25.36 34.52 -0.48
N THR A 761 -24.05 34.77 -0.43
CA THR A 761 -23.16 34.29 0.64
C THR A 761 -22.27 35.45 1.15
N PRO A 762 -22.31 35.77 2.46
CA PRO A 762 -21.46 36.77 3.10
C PRO A 762 -20.11 36.21 3.58
N SER A 763 -19.14 37.11 3.80
CA SER A 763 -17.89 36.81 4.51
C SER A 763 -18.16 36.49 5.99
N VAL A 764 -17.36 35.61 6.59
CA VAL A 764 -17.40 35.31 8.04
C VAL A 764 -16.03 35.57 8.66
N SER A 765 -15.98 36.32 9.75
CA SER A 765 -14.73 36.65 10.46
C SER A 765 -14.81 36.31 11.95
N GLY A 766 -13.65 36.20 12.59
CA GLY A 766 -13.56 35.95 14.02
C GLY A 766 -12.13 36.04 14.59
N PRO A 767 -11.98 35.94 15.92
CA PRO A 767 -10.69 35.91 16.60
C PRO A 767 -10.03 34.52 16.54
N LYS A 768 -8.71 34.47 16.77
CA LYS A 768 -7.91 33.24 16.96
C LYS A 768 -8.56 32.30 17.98
N THR A 769 -9.05 32.84 19.09
CA THR A 769 -9.72 32.08 20.17
C THR A 769 -11.00 32.78 20.59
N CYS A 770 -12.05 31.99 20.86
CA CYS A 770 -13.33 32.51 21.37
C CYS A 770 -13.19 32.93 22.85
N PRO A 771 -13.73 34.09 23.28
CA PRO A 771 -13.85 34.42 24.69
C PRO A 771 -14.79 33.44 25.41
N THR A 772 -14.43 32.97 26.60
CA THR A 772 -15.18 31.97 27.38
C THR A 772 -16.49 32.48 28.00
N SER A 773 -16.95 33.68 27.63
CA SER A 773 -18.13 34.36 28.22
C SER A 773 -19.42 34.23 27.39
N SER A 774 -19.50 33.26 26.48
CA SER A 774 -20.72 32.93 25.73
C SER A 774 -21.67 31.96 26.46
N VAL A 775 -21.31 31.47 27.65
CA VAL A 775 -22.12 30.53 28.44
C VAL A 775 -22.84 31.24 29.59
N VAL A 776 -24.17 31.37 29.47
CA VAL A 776 -25.07 31.74 30.58
C VAL A 776 -26.34 30.87 30.49
N GLY A 777 -26.56 29.90 31.39
CA GLY A 777 -25.70 29.42 32.45
C GLY A 777 -26.47 28.53 33.43
N VAL A 778 -25.75 27.86 34.34
CA VAL A 778 -26.33 27.23 35.54
C VAL A 778 -25.42 27.56 36.72
N GLU A 779 -25.92 28.32 37.70
CA GLU A 779 -25.29 28.35 39.02
C GLU A 779 -25.65 27.05 39.76
N MET A 780 -24.64 26.24 40.07
CA MET A 780 -24.70 25.33 41.21
C MET A 780 -23.51 25.60 42.13
N SER A 781 -23.82 25.88 43.39
CA SER A 781 -22.86 26.18 44.43
C SER A 781 -22.00 24.95 44.76
N VAL A 782 -20.68 25.11 44.72
CA VAL A 782 -19.74 24.14 45.29
C VAL A 782 -19.50 24.53 46.75
N GLU A 783 -19.94 23.67 47.68
CA GLU A 783 -19.31 23.56 49.00
C GLU A 783 -18.20 22.50 48.92
N ASP A 784 -17.15 22.64 49.73
CA ASP A 784 -15.92 21.82 49.64
C ASP A 784 -16.16 20.34 50.00
N ASP A 785 -15.59 19.40 49.22
CA ASP A 785 -14.77 18.32 49.81
C ASP A 785 -13.75 17.69 48.83
N ASN A 786 -12.76 17.00 49.40
CA ASN A 786 -11.49 16.52 48.85
C ASN A 786 -11.53 15.70 47.52
N GLY A 787 -10.62 16.02 46.59
CA GLY A 787 -10.25 15.21 45.41
C GLY A 787 -8.81 15.51 44.91
N PRO A 788 -8.11 14.58 44.22
CA PRO A 788 -6.67 14.66 44.00
C PRO A 788 -6.21 15.60 42.85
N SER A 789 -4.90 15.89 42.85
CA SER A 789 -4.26 16.90 42.00
C SER A 789 -4.12 16.55 40.52
N ILE A 790 -4.52 17.48 39.65
CA ILE A 790 -4.28 17.46 38.19
C ILE A 790 -2.75 17.56 37.91
N PRO A 791 -2.16 16.68 37.08
CA PRO A 791 -0.80 16.86 36.55
C PRO A 791 -0.71 18.09 35.65
N ARG A 792 0.37 18.86 35.75
CA ARG A 792 0.57 20.03 34.88
C ARG A 792 0.83 19.62 33.44
N GLU A 793 0.39 20.48 32.52
CA GLU A 793 0.74 20.49 31.09
C GLU A 793 2.22 20.14 30.88
N ILE A 794 2.49 19.16 30.03
CA ILE A 794 3.84 18.89 29.52
C ILE A 794 4.02 19.80 28.29
N PRO A 795 4.88 20.84 28.36
CA PRO A 795 5.13 21.69 27.19
C PRO A 795 5.90 20.93 26.12
N PRO A 796 5.71 21.25 24.82
CA PRO A 796 6.43 20.60 23.73
C PRO A 796 7.94 20.78 23.87
N ASP A 797 8.70 19.76 23.46
CA ASP A 797 10.14 19.66 23.69
C ASP A 797 10.91 20.94 23.28
N PRO A 798 11.62 21.60 24.22
CA PRO A 798 12.47 22.74 23.92
C PRO A 798 13.56 22.46 22.87
N ALA A 799 14.03 21.23 22.71
CA ALA A 799 15.02 20.90 21.68
C ALA A 799 14.39 20.85 20.27
N TYR A 800 13.19 20.29 20.11
CA TYR A 800 12.39 20.39 18.88
C TYR A 800 12.16 21.85 18.46
N MET A 801 11.67 22.69 19.37
CA MET A 801 11.42 24.12 19.11
C MET A 801 12.71 24.91 18.82
N ALA A 802 13.83 24.55 19.47
CA ALA A 802 15.15 25.10 19.15
C ALA A 802 15.67 24.63 17.79
N SER A 803 15.27 23.44 17.32
CA SER A 803 15.64 22.91 16.00
C SER A 803 14.96 23.67 14.87
N LEU A 804 13.65 23.96 15.00
CA LEU A 804 12.87 24.73 14.03
C LEU A 804 13.41 26.16 13.88
N ARG A 805 13.63 26.86 15.01
CA ARG A 805 14.21 28.21 15.04
C ARG A 805 15.61 28.27 14.43
N LYS A 806 16.41 27.20 14.54
CA LYS A 806 17.72 27.08 13.85
C LYS A 806 17.62 26.84 12.35
N ARG A 807 16.57 26.15 11.85
CA ARG A 807 16.38 25.94 10.40
C ARG A 807 15.95 27.24 9.70
N GLN A 808 14.97 27.96 10.25
CA GLN A 808 14.50 29.24 9.67
C GLN A 808 15.61 30.31 9.59
N GLN A 809 16.56 30.35 10.53
CA GLN A 809 17.66 31.33 10.51
C GLN A 809 18.79 31.02 9.51
N GLN A 810 18.73 29.90 8.77
CA GLN A 810 19.78 29.51 7.80
C GLN A 810 19.31 29.51 6.34
N GLY A 811 18.03 29.77 6.06
CA GLY A 811 17.46 29.81 4.69
C GLY A 811 17.50 31.18 4.00
N GLY A 812 18.51 32.02 4.27
CA GLY A 812 18.56 33.41 3.80
C GLY A 812 19.72 33.73 2.86
N SER A 813 19.40 34.16 1.64
CA SER A 813 20.31 34.77 0.64
C SER A 813 21.47 33.89 0.12
N THR A 814 21.20 33.12 -0.95
CA THR A 814 21.51 33.53 -2.34
C THR A 814 20.73 32.67 -3.32
#